data_AF-A0A7D7ZLA9-F1
#
_entry.id   AF-A0A7D7ZLA9-F1
#
_cell.length_a   1.000
_cell.length_b   1.000
_cell.length_c   1.000
_cell.angle_alpha   90.00
_cell.angle_beta   90.00
_cell.angle_gamma   90.00
#
_symmetry.space_group_name_H-M   'P 1'
#
loop_
_entity.id
_entity.type
_entity.pdbx_description
1 polymer ?
#
loop_
_entity_poly.entity_id
_entity_poly.type
_entity_poly.pdbx_seq_one_letter_code
_entity_poly.pdbx_strand_id
1 'polypeptide(L)'
;MRRNFTHIWVAMITMCCALAVLSSCKTGSSDSADGFGTINYPMVYVQRNLAAVGDPTDGVTFAAGGDLMYKDASTGAITSINITSGYTQGQGDVSDPATNYDATKVVFSMRGPNDETFSLWEMDVASRQYYRLIADPVVEQFGDDVDPAYLPDGRIVFSSNRQKRMLEMQTEQNIQQHKTLDEYEREEALNLHVLNLDTQDITQISFNQSHDRNPSVLKDGRIMFSRWDHLANRNHFPIFTVNPDGTDMFVLYGAFSPGNSFLHPMEQQNGNILTTLMPLSGTDEGGALFTINANNYSDDCEPAPGIAAGCNGQNKPDGQVNFAEVTFDGSFSPGGRYASPDPLWDGTGRVLVSRAPAPNPLLGIPTEPHPFNGEDIDVFGPSNYRMFMVDFNNDARPIETIVANGMAHLDPVALFPRALSDVPLIRPDKPVNPALAVEPNGLGGQGMGVLGIRSVYHTDFLDIMGDRVLVPALGESIPKIGGSPDLFTMKDPNNASYLNRPGYFARVTRALPTPPGISRSAIGRTNFEMQEVVGYVPVEPDGSILAKVPADSALTISVLDQTGRAFQTHTNWLQVRPGETRTCNGCHSPRRAESSINIAPIAGNHANSLGAETMAETRARLNNEAAPSLNADAVFTEFWSANLEQDFTLSLASLTTPVPDNGRIDYVTHIQPLFEKDRGADTCTSCHNNNLLLNPISGGLTLEGGLSGFAGHIISYDQLMRGPFKVDENGIPLPPFLNSNGRVVFPRGPALVRVGSSANSSRTSHLVETLYNTKLRAGGSYDLGLTDHSSMMLADEKWLISTWVDVGAQYTNEPYELVGGQYVVRDAIVSSRTVSRSVFNDTIHPILKNECMSCHAPEGFDAESSEDPQQFADENNEEHEFNRFILTGNQSGDFNVTRAMINDLCNPMDNILLLRPTSDNVAPNLPHPQILSDINDVNSATRPVFLNTGPGSSYDAILTWLMIGEASNPTCLN
;
A
#
# COMPACT_ATOMS: atom_id res chain seq x y z
N MET A 1 -35.19 49.64 -22.83
CA MET A 1 -35.62 50.72 -23.77
C MET A 1 -34.41 51.09 -24.61
N ARG A 2 -34.39 50.71 -25.90
CA ARG A 2 -34.51 51.63 -27.08
C ARG A 2 -33.46 52.75 -27.06
N ARG A 3 -32.57 52.98 -28.03
CA ARG A 3 -32.64 52.76 -29.50
C ARG A 3 -31.27 53.06 -30.16
N ASN A 4 -30.94 52.26 -31.17
CA ASN A 4 -30.42 52.57 -32.53
C ASN A 4 -29.37 53.67 -32.76
N PHE A 5 -28.26 53.27 -33.41
CA PHE A 5 -27.55 54.10 -34.40
C PHE A 5 -27.51 53.38 -35.76
N THR A 6 -27.70 54.17 -36.81
CA THR A 6 -27.94 53.79 -38.21
C THR A 6 -26.81 54.26 -39.13
N HIS A 7 -26.54 53.44 -40.16
CA HIS A 7 -25.87 53.67 -41.47
C HIS A 7 -24.32 53.76 -41.48
N ILE A 8 -23.53 52.89 -42.17
CA ILE A 8 -23.46 52.42 -43.58
C ILE A 8 -23.08 53.57 -44.55
N TRP A 9 -22.01 53.61 -45.37
CA TRP A 9 -20.96 52.69 -45.88
C TRP A 9 -19.79 53.50 -46.52
N VAL A 10 -18.72 52.78 -46.91
CA VAL A 10 -17.68 53.08 -47.94
C VAL A 10 -16.38 53.79 -47.49
N ALA A 11 -15.37 53.00 -47.10
CA ALA A 11 -14.01 52.97 -47.69
C ALA A 11 -13.05 52.19 -46.77
N MET A 12 -12.82 50.89 -47.04
CA MET A 12 -11.59 50.16 -46.68
C MET A 12 -11.65 48.72 -47.24
N ILE A 13 -11.37 48.59 -48.54
CA ILE A 13 -10.93 47.34 -49.17
C ILE A 13 -9.66 47.73 -49.93
N THR A 14 -8.51 47.79 -49.25
CA THR A 14 -7.14 47.71 -49.82
C THR A 14 -6.06 47.89 -48.74
N MET A 15 -6.00 47.04 -47.70
CA MET A 15 -4.78 46.90 -46.87
C MET A 15 -4.79 45.65 -45.96
N CYS A 16 -4.95 44.45 -46.53
CA CYS A 16 -4.84 43.20 -45.74
C CYS A 16 -4.25 41.99 -46.52
N CYS A 17 -3.30 42.22 -47.43
CA CYS A 17 -2.65 41.14 -48.20
C CYS A 17 -1.10 41.19 -48.19
N ALA A 18 -0.46 41.73 -47.15
CA ALA A 18 0.99 41.73 -47.07
C ALA A 18 1.48 41.41 -45.65
N LEU A 19 1.50 40.12 -45.28
CA LEU A 19 2.39 39.52 -44.27
C LEU A 19 2.19 37.99 -44.18
N ALA A 20 2.12 37.32 -45.34
CA ALA A 20 2.07 35.87 -45.42
C ALA A 20 2.86 35.35 -46.63
N VAL A 21 4.14 35.74 -46.78
CA VAL A 21 5.16 34.97 -47.52
C VAL A 21 6.54 35.40 -47.02
N LEU A 22 7.09 34.69 -46.03
CA LEU A 22 8.53 34.48 -45.93
C LEU A 22 8.75 32.99 -45.70
N SER A 23 8.88 32.31 -46.83
CA SER A 23 9.28 30.93 -46.98
C SER A 23 10.61 30.67 -46.28
N SER A 24 10.60 29.73 -45.35
CA SER A 24 11.79 29.03 -44.86
C SER A 24 12.59 28.46 -46.04
N CYS A 25 13.89 28.78 -46.09
CA CYS A 25 14.84 28.11 -46.94
C CYS A 25 14.98 26.65 -46.48
N LYS A 26 14.22 25.75 -47.10
CA LYS A 26 14.57 24.33 -47.20
C LYS A 26 15.87 24.22 -48.00
N THR A 27 17.01 24.07 -47.31
CA THR A 27 18.17 23.39 -47.89
C THR A 27 17.91 21.90 -47.80
N GLY A 28 17.63 21.28 -48.94
CA GLY A 28 17.37 19.85 -49.03
C GLY A 28 18.61 19.03 -48.67
N SER A 29 18.46 18.19 -47.64
CA SER A 29 19.05 16.86 -47.63
C SER A 29 17.91 15.86 -47.79
N SER A 30 18.10 14.91 -48.70
CA SER A 30 17.16 13.85 -49.07
C SER A 30 16.35 13.30 -47.89
N ASP A 31 15.02 13.48 -47.97
CA ASP A 31 14.03 12.76 -47.19
C ASP A 31 14.21 11.25 -47.40
N SER A 32 14.65 10.53 -46.37
CA SER A 32 14.50 9.08 -46.31
C SER A 32 13.06 8.76 -45.89
N ALA A 33 12.47 7.80 -46.60
CA ALA A 33 11.12 7.31 -46.36
C ALA A 33 11.17 6.21 -45.28
N ASP A 34 11.33 6.61 -44.03
CA ASP A 34 11.41 5.70 -42.90
C ASP A 34 10.31 6.03 -41.88
N GLY A 35 9.05 5.73 -42.22
CA GLY A 35 7.91 5.39 -41.34
C GLY A 35 7.51 6.22 -40.10
N PHE A 36 8.38 6.99 -39.47
CA PHE A 36 8.22 7.59 -38.14
C PHE A 36 7.97 9.10 -38.12
N GLY A 37 7.93 9.72 -39.31
CA GLY A 37 7.76 11.16 -39.46
C GLY A 37 8.98 11.98 -39.01
N THR A 38 9.23 13.10 -39.67
CA THR A 38 10.36 14.02 -39.44
C THR A 38 10.17 14.98 -38.26
N ILE A 39 9.18 14.73 -37.38
CA ILE A 39 8.86 15.62 -36.27
C ILE A 39 9.83 15.36 -35.11
N ASN A 40 10.64 16.38 -34.82
CA ASN A 40 11.73 16.39 -33.87
C ASN A 40 11.50 17.53 -32.88
N TYR A 41 11.34 17.23 -31.59
CA TYR A 41 11.10 18.23 -30.54
C TYR A 41 12.34 18.34 -29.66
N PRO A 42 12.66 19.54 -29.13
CA PRO A 42 13.56 19.62 -28.00
C PRO A 42 13.02 18.77 -26.84
N MET A 43 13.91 18.27 -26.00
CA MET A 43 13.53 17.43 -24.87
C MET A 43 14.47 17.62 -23.69
N VAL A 44 13.98 17.26 -22.52
CA VAL A 44 14.80 17.06 -21.33
C VAL A 44 14.73 15.60 -20.88
N TYR A 45 15.70 15.18 -20.10
CA TYR A 45 15.73 13.89 -19.44
C TYR A 45 16.69 13.98 -18.26
N VAL A 46 16.66 13.01 -17.36
CA VAL A 46 17.64 12.92 -16.28
C VAL A 46 18.68 11.87 -16.61
N GLN A 47 19.94 12.21 -16.37
CA GLN A 47 21.00 11.23 -16.26
C GLN A 47 21.19 10.96 -14.78
N ARG A 48 21.07 9.71 -14.33
CA ARG A 48 21.22 9.31 -12.92
C ARG A 48 22.23 8.18 -12.78
N ASN A 49 22.82 8.07 -11.59
CA ASN A 49 23.64 6.91 -11.24
C ASN A 49 22.74 5.68 -11.14
N LEU A 50 23.17 4.53 -11.65
CA LEU A 50 22.36 3.31 -11.61
C LEU A 50 22.02 2.89 -10.17
N ALA A 51 22.88 3.18 -9.19
CA ALA A 51 22.60 2.94 -7.78
C ALA A 51 21.48 3.84 -7.20
N ALA A 52 21.07 4.88 -7.93
CA ALA A 52 19.91 5.71 -7.62
C ALA A 52 18.63 5.25 -8.34
N VAL A 53 18.71 4.22 -9.19
CA VAL A 53 17.52 3.57 -9.77
C VAL A 53 17.07 2.53 -8.75
N GLY A 54 16.01 2.85 -8.02
CA GLY A 54 15.48 2.02 -6.94
C GLY A 54 14.57 0.90 -7.45
N ASP A 55 13.84 0.31 -6.52
CA ASP A 55 12.68 -0.52 -6.82
C ASP A 55 11.37 0.28 -6.64
N PRO A 56 10.23 -0.21 -7.17
CA PRO A 56 8.92 0.42 -6.98
C PRO A 56 8.58 0.79 -5.53
N THR A 57 9.06 -0.02 -4.60
CA THR A 57 8.84 0.12 -3.15
C THR A 57 9.80 1.10 -2.46
N ASP A 58 10.78 1.65 -3.16
CA ASP A 58 11.67 2.68 -2.64
C ASP A 58 11.08 4.07 -2.92
N GLY A 59 10.80 4.84 -1.87
CA GLY A 59 10.23 6.18 -2.05
C GLY A 59 11.27 7.18 -2.53
N VAL A 60 12.44 7.18 -1.88
CA VAL A 60 13.51 8.16 -2.15
C VAL A 60 14.85 7.45 -2.28
N THR A 61 15.45 7.55 -3.46
CA THR A 61 16.79 7.06 -3.75
C THR A 61 17.73 8.21 -4.08
N PHE A 62 18.98 8.11 -3.62
CA PHE A 62 20.01 9.09 -3.92
C PHE A 62 21.35 8.40 -4.17
N ALA A 63 21.97 8.74 -5.29
CA ALA A 63 23.38 8.53 -5.49
C ALA A 63 23.99 9.67 -6.31
N ALA A 64 25.17 10.12 -5.91
CA ALA A 64 25.87 11.21 -6.57
C ALA A 64 26.13 10.93 -8.05
N GLY A 65 25.98 11.97 -8.87
CA GLY A 65 26.28 11.98 -10.30
C GLY A 65 25.10 12.26 -11.21
N GLY A 66 23.93 12.59 -10.64
CA GLY A 66 22.72 12.86 -11.41
C GLY A 66 22.60 14.32 -11.87
N ASP A 67 22.01 14.53 -13.04
CA ASP A 67 21.82 15.84 -13.66
C ASP A 67 20.62 15.91 -14.62
N LEU A 68 20.03 17.10 -14.75
CA LEU A 68 19.08 17.43 -15.82
C LEU A 68 19.84 17.68 -17.13
N MET A 69 19.48 16.92 -18.14
CA MET A 69 20.04 16.99 -19.48
C MET A 69 19.02 17.60 -20.44
N TYR A 70 19.49 18.44 -21.35
CA TYR A 70 18.68 19.07 -22.40
C TYR A 70 19.21 18.68 -23.78
N LYS A 71 18.31 18.37 -24.70
CA LYS A 71 18.65 18.06 -26.09
C LYS A 71 17.80 18.91 -27.04
N ASP A 72 18.44 19.61 -27.98
CA ASP A 72 17.74 20.48 -28.94
C ASP A 72 16.83 19.70 -29.91
N ALA A 73 16.96 18.37 -29.98
CA ALA A 73 16.12 17.53 -30.83
C ALA A 73 16.10 16.06 -30.36
N SER A 74 14.91 15.47 -30.26
CA SER A 74 14.61 14.07 -29.94
C SER A 74 15.09 13.03 -30.98
N THR A 75 15.63 13.44 -32.12
CA THR A 75 16.29 12.55 -33.10
C THR A 75 17.58 13.17 -33.65
N GLY A 76 18.55 12.32 -33.97
CA GLY A 76 19.85 12.71 -34.52
C GLY A 76 20.98 12.78 -33.48
N ALA A 77 22.23 12.79 -33.96
CA ALA A 77 23.45 12.75 -33.13
C ALA A 77 23.80 14.12 -32.49
N ILE A 78 22.80 14.88 -32.03
CA ILE A 78 22.99 16.16 -31.33
C ILE A 78 23.42 15.86 -29.89
N THR A 79 24.53 16.47 -29.46
CA THR A 79 25.05 16.30 -28.09
C THR A 79 24.13 16.97 -27.08
N SER A 80 23.83 16.27 -25.99
CA SER A 80 23.05 16.80 -24.87
C SER A 80 23.86 17.84 -24.07
N ILE A 81 23.14 18.81 -23.51
CA ILE A 81 23.68 19.89 -22.67
C ILE A 81 23.29 19.57 -21.24
N ASN A 82 24.28 19.50 -20.35
CA ASN A 82 24.03 19.34 -18.92
C ASN A 82 23.66 20.71 -18.32
N ILE A 83 22.43 20.82 -17.81
CA ILE A 83 21.86 22.07 -17.30
C ILE A 83 22.28 22.32 -15.85
N THR A 84 22.29 21.27 -15.03
CA THR A 84 22.41 21.38 -13.57
C THR A 84 23.83 21.20 -13.03
N SER A 85 24.79 20.80 -13.88
CA SER A 85 26.20 20.54 -13.49
C SER A 85 26.86 21.63 -12.65
N GLY A 86 26.50 22.90 -12.88
CA GLY A 86 27.03 24.03 -12.09
C GLY A 86 26.61 23.99 -10.62
N TYR A 87 25.42 23.44 -10.33
CA TYR A 87 24.89 23.30 -8.98
C TYR A 87 25.21 21.93 -8.38
N THR A 88 24.97 20.85 -9.13
CA THR A 88 25.18 19.46 -8.67
C THR A 88 26.66 19.12 -8.50
N GLN A 89 27.55 19.69 -9.33
CA GLN A 89 29.00 19.47 -9.28
C GLN A 89 29.40 17.97 -9.39
N GLY A 90 28.55 17.14 -9.99
CA GLY A 90 28.71 15.69 -10.04
C GLY A 90 28.59 14.99 -8.67
N GLN A 91 28.09 15.70 -7.66
CA GLN A 91 27.88 15.22 -6.29
C GLN A 91 26.40 15.32 -5.87
N GLY A 92 25.55 15.94 -6.70
CA GLY A 92 24.10 15.95 -6.56
C GLY A 92 23.41 14.87 -7.39
N ASP A 93 22.09 14.90 -7.37
CA ASP A 93 21.19 14.04 -8.13
C ASP A 93 19.93 14.83 -8.57
N VAL A 94 19.32 14.42 -9.67
CA VAL A 94 18.15 15.05 -10.29
C VAL A 94 17.19 13.96 -10.77
N SER A 95 15.89 14.12 -10.49
CA SER A 95 14.85 13.17 -10.92
C SER A 95 13.57 13.88 -11.41
N ASP A 96 12.73 13.12 -12.10
CA ASP A 96 11.32 13.40 -12.34
C ASP A 96 11.00 14.77 -12.99
N PRO A 97 11.63 15.14 -14.12
CA PRO A 97 11.24 16.33 -14.85
C PRO A 97 9.82 16.18 -15.41
N ALA A 98 9.06 17.27 -15.38
CA ALA A 98 7.77 17.40 -16.04
C ALA A 98 7.62 18.79 -16.65
N THR A 99 6.94 18.90 -17.79
CA THR A 99 6.74 20.19 -18.47
C THR A 99 5.34 20.76 -18.22
N ASN A 100 5.23 22.09 -18.19
CA ASN A 100 3.91 22.72 -18.21
C ASN A 100 3.28 22.60 -19.60
N TYR A 101 1.97 22.83 -19.70
CA TYR A 101 1.21 22.49 -20.91
C TYR A 101 1.55 23.32 -22.17
N ASP A 102 2.20 24.47 -22.02
CA ASP A 102 2.71 25.27 -23.14
C ASP A 102 4.20 25.02 -23.45
N ALA A 103 4.84 24.10 -22.72
CA ALA A 103 6.24 23.71 -22.82
C ALA A 103 7.25 24.88 -22.67
N THR A 104 6.89 25.91 -21.90
CA THR A 104 7.80 27.03 -21.58
C THR A 104 8.60 26.80 -20.31
N LYS A 105 8.17 25.86 -19.46
CA LYS A 105 8.78 25.56 -18.16
C LYS A 105 8.89 24.05 -17.93
N VAL A 106 9.87 23.67 -17.11
CA VAL A 106 10.09 22.30 -16.64
C VAL A 106 10.23 22.33 -15.12
N VAL A 107 9.36 21.63 -14.40
CA VAL A 107 9.53 21.35 -12.97
C VAL A 107 10.31 20.04 -12.81
N PHE A 108 11.15 19.93 -11.78
CA PHE A 108 11.93 18.72 -11.49
C PHE A 108 12.37 18.70 -10.03
N SER A 109 12.85 17.55 -9.57
CA SER A 109 13.38 17.34 -8.22
C SER A 109 14.91 17.35 -8.27
N MET A 110 15.57 18.09 -7.39
CA MET A 110 17.03 18.10 -7.35
C MET A 110 17.55 18.21 -5.92
N ARG A 111 18.57 17.40 -5.63
CA ARG A 111 19.36 17.42 -4.41
C ARG A 111 20.81 17.74 -4.74
N GLY A 112 21.30 18.88 -4.28
CA GLY A 112 22.70 19.29 -4.42
C GLY A 112 23.63 18.65 -3.40
N PRO A 113 24.95 18.88 -3.52
CA PRO A 113 25.97 18.29 -2.64
C PRO A 113 25.85 18.68 -1.17
N ASN A 114 25.24 19.84 -0.88
CA ASN A 114 25.06 20.36 0.48
C ASN A 114 23.60 20.32 0.92
N ASP A 115 22.72 19.70 0.14
CA ASP A 115 21.30 19.57 0.46
C ASP A 115 21.04 18.27 1.22
N GLU A 116 20.22 18.37 2.27
CA GLU A 116 19.84 17.22 3.08
C GLU A 116 18.76 16.37 2.39
N THR A 117 17.89 17.01 1.60
CA THR A 117 16.73 16.38 0.94
C THR A 117 16.62 16.79 -0.54
N PHE A 118 15.83 16.06 -1.31
CA PHE A 118 15.35 16.54 -2.61
C PHE A 118 14.39 17.73 -2.44
N SER A 119 14.52 18.72 -3.32
CA SER A 119 13.64 19.90 -3.34
C SER A 119 13.12 20.16 -4.75
N LEU A 120 12.04 20.95 -4.85
CA LEU A 120 11.41 21.29 -6.12
C LEU A 120 12.09 22.48 -6.81
N TRP A 121 12.40 22.32 -8.09
CA TRP A 121 13.01 23.33 -8.95
C TRP A 121 12.20 23.53 -10.22
N GLU A 122 12.31 24.72 -10.81
CA GLU A 122 11.75 25.01 -12.13
C GLU A 122 12.82 25.60 -13.04
N MET A 123 12.88 25.12 -14.28
CA MET A 123 13.67 25.66 -15.38
C MET A 123 12.77 26.40 -16.38
N ASP A 124 13.15 27.62 -16.75
CA ASP A 124 12.62 28.30 -17.94
C ASP A 124 13.31 27.74 -19.19
N VAL A 125 12.52 27.23 -20.14
CA VAL A 125 13.03 26.51 -21.32
C VAL A 125 13.83 27.43 -22.26
N ALA A 126 13.40 28.69 -22.41
CA ALA A 126 14.01 29.61 -23.36
C ALA A 126 15.39 30.09 -22.91
N SER A 127 15.52 30.46 -21.63
CA SER A 127 16.76 30.95 -21.02
C SER A 127 17.64 29.85 -20.43
N ARG A 128 17.06 28.65 -20.21
CA ARG A 128 17.69 27.51 -19.55
C ARG A 128 18.18 27.83 -18.13
N GLN A 129 17.59 28.85 -17.51
CA GLN A 129 17.84 29.21 -16.11
C GLN A 129 16.88 28.42 -15.22
N TYR A 130 17.36 28.00 -14.05
CA TYR A 130 16.58 27.25 -13.07
C TYR A 130 16.65 27.89 -11.68
N TYR A 131 15.62 27.66 -10.88
CA TYR A 131 15.48 28.22 -9.53
C TYR A 131 14.65 27.30 -8.62
N ARG A 132 14.86 27.43 -7.31
CA ARG A 132 14.07 26.73 -6.28
C ARG A 132 12.66 27.30 -6.23
N LEU A 133 11.65 26.43 -6.15
CA LEU A 133 10.24 26.84 -6.12
C LEU A 133 9.76 27.27 -4.73
N ILE A 134 10.34 26.71 -3.67
CA ILE A 134 9.99 27.01 -2.28
C ILE A 134 10.96 28.06 -1.75
N ALA A 135 10.44 29.23 -1.38
CA ALA A 135 11.27 30.39 -1.05
C ALA A 135 11.95 30.30 0.33
N ASP A 136 11.29 29.69 1.32
CA ASP A 136 11.83 29.54 2.66
C ASP A 136 12.67 28.24 2.74
N PRO A 137 14.00 28.32 3.00
CA PRO A 137 14.87 27.16 3.02
C PRO A 137 14.55 26.16 4.15
N VAL A 138 13.93 26.60 5.25
CA VAL A 138 13.49 25.71 6.32
C VAL A 138 12.27 24.90 5.88
N VAL A 139 11.33 25.55 5.19
CA VAL A 139 10.17 24.86 4.62
C VAL A 139 10.63 23.95 3.48
N GLU A 140 11.52 24.42 2.62
CA GLU A 140 12.05 23.66 1.50
C GLU A 140 12.67 22.33 1.95
N GLN A 141 13.55 22.35 2.95
CA GLN A 141 14.27 21.15 3.41
C GLN A 141 13.48 20.28 4.41
N PHE A 142 12.18 20.55 4.61
CA PHE A 142 11.36 19.81 5.58
C PHE A 142 11.14 18.33 5.21
N GLY A 143 11.29 17.98 3.93
CA GLY A 143 11.20 16.61 3.43
C GLY A 143 11.81 16.48 2.04
N ASP A 144 11.86 15.25 1.54
CA ASP A 144 12.21 14.94 0.17
C ASP A 144 10.98 15.14 -0.72
N ASP A 145 11.08 16.09 -1.63
CA ASP A 145 10.03 16.38 -2.61
C ASP A 145 10.42 15.80 -3.97
N VAL A 146 9.62 14.82 -4.44
CA VAL A 146 9.87 14.03 -5.65
C VAL A 146 8.61 13.95 -6.53
N ASP A 147 8.74 13.43 -7.75
CA ASP A 147 7.64 13.25 -8.71
C ASP A 147 6.73 14.51 -8.94
N PRO A 148 7.26 15.71 -9.27
CA PRO A 148 6.42 16.89 -9.46
C PRO A 148 5.68 16.90 -10.81
N ALA A 149 4.46 17.42 -10.81
CA ALA A 149 3.68 17.70 -12.03
C ALA A 149 2.90 19.03 -11.92
N TYR A 150 2.68 19.68 -13.07
CA TYR A 150 1.88 20.90 -13.14
C TYR A 150 0.39 20.59 -13.08
N LEU A 151 -0.35 21.35 -12.27
CA LEU A 151 -1.80 21.50 -12.38
C LEU A 151 -2.15 22.59 -13.40
N PRO A 152 -3.33 22.52 -14.06
CA PRO A 152 -3.72 23.46 -15.12
C PRO A 152 -3.93 24.90 -14.66
N ASP A 153 -3.99 25.15 -13.34
CA ASP A 153 -4.04 26.48 -12.75
C ASP A 153 -2.66 27.02 -12.30
N GLY A 154 -1.58 26.29 -12.59
CA GLY A 154 -0.20 26.69 -12.30
C GLY A 154 0.32 26.22 -10.93
N ARG A 155 -0.52 25.59 -10.10
CA ARG A 155 -0.04 24.88 -8.89
C ARG A 155 0.81 23.66 -9.26
N ILE A 156 1.60 23.16 -8.32
CA ILE A 156 2.41 21.94 -8.50
C ILE A 156 1.91 20.86 -7.55
N VAL A 157 1.58 19.68 -8.08
CA VAL A 157 1.39 18.45 -7.28
C VAL A 157 2.70 17.68 -7.23
N PHE A 158 3.02 17.06 -6.11
CA PHE A 158 4.26 16.29 -5.92
C PHE A 158 4.10 15.24 -4.81
N SER A 159 4.98 14.26 -4.78
CA SER A 159 5.08 13.26 -3.71
C SER A 159 6.13 13.68 -2.69
N SER A 160 5.85 13.50 -1.39
CA SER A 160 6.76 13.96 -0.34
C SER A 160 6.58 13.27 1.01
N ASN A 161 7.68 13.11 1.75
CA ASN A 161 7.72 12.57 3.12
C ASN A 161 7.57 13.65 4.20
N ARG A 162 7.15 14.88 3.84
CA ARG A 162 6.95 16.00 4.79
C ARG A 162 6.02 15.63 5.97
N GLN A 163 4.87 15.02 5.68
CA GLN A 163 3.86 14.57 6.67
C GLN A 163 3.47 15.62 7.74
N LYS A 164 3.48 16.91 7.37
CA LYS A 164 3.31 18.03 8.32
C LYS A 164 2.00 17.92 9.11
N ARG A 165 0.90 17.55 8.44
CA ARG A 165 -0.42 17.46 9.07
C ARG A 165 -0.46 16.38 10.15
N MET A 166 0.21 15.25 9.93
CA MET A 166 0.34 14.18 10.93
C MET A 166 1.17 14.62 12.14
N LEU A 167 2.26 15.35 11.92
CA LEU A 167 3.11 15.88 13.00
C LEU A 167 2.36 16.90 13.88
N GLU A 168 1.49 17.71 13.28
CA GLU A 168 0.58 18.62 13.99
C GLU A 168 -0.38 17.84 14.89
N MET A 169 -1.06 16.80 14.35
CA MET A 169 -1.94 15.94 15.14
C MET A 169 -1.21 15.26 16.30
N GLN A 170 0.00 14.74 16.09
CA GLN A 170 0.80 14.15 17.17
C GLN A 170 1.09 15.16 18.28
N THR A 171 1.38 16.42 17.94
CA THR A 171 1.57 17.48 18.95
C THR A 171 0.32 17.73 19.76
N GLU A 172 -0.83 17.79 19.09
CA GLU A 172 -2.12 18.00 19.72
C GLU A 172 -2.52 16.81 20.63
N GLN A 173 -2.10 15.60 20.27
CA GLN A 173 -2.24 14.38 21.07
C GLN A 173 -1.16 14.24 22.16
N ASN A 174 -0.25 15.22 22.28
CA ASN A 174 0.86 15.20 23.22
C ASN A 174 1.79 13.97 23.04
N ILE A 175 1.92 13.52 21.79
CA ILE A 175 2.83 12.48 21.32
C ILE A 175 4.13 13.13 20.85
N GLN A 176 5.26 12.51 21.13
CA GLN A 176 6.55 12.88 20.55
C GLN A 176 6.49 12.77 19.03
N GLN A 177 6.66 13.92 18.36
CA GLN A 177 6.63 14.02 16.91
C GLN A 177 7.65 13.09 16.24
N HIS A 178 7.15 12.31 15.28
CA HIS A 178 7.93 11.52 14.34
C HIS A 178 7.16 11.35 13.03
N LYS A 179 7.88 11.22 11.93
CA LYS A 179 7.29 10.82 10.65
C LYS A 179 7.04 9.31 10.66
N THR A 180 5.97 8.89 10.00
CA THR A 180 5.56 7.50 9.87
C THR A 180 6.38 6.83 8.79
N LEU A 181 6.74 5.56 9.03
CA LEU A 181 7.35 4.73 8.02
C LEU A 181 6.30 4.04 7.14
N ASP A 182 6.75 3.46 6.03
CA ASP A 182 5.97 2.54 5.20
C ASP A 182 5.59 1.24 5.95
N GLU A 183 4.68 0.45 5.38
CA GLU A 183 4.19 -0.81 5.97
C GLU A 183 5.23 -1.96 5.97
N TYR A 184 6.45 -1.70 5.46
CA TYR A 184 7.64 -2.54 5.68
C TYR A 184 8.55 -2.04 6.81
N GLU A 185 8.27 -0.87 7.37
CA GLU A 185 9.04 -0.18 8.39
C GLU A 185 10.46 0.19 7.92
N ARG A 186 10.59 0.57 6.64
CA ARG A 186 11.88 0.91 6.02
C ARG A 186 12.09 2.41 5.88
N GLU A 187 11.18 3.10 5.20
CA GLU A 187 11.36 4.50 4.78
C GLU A 187 10.17 5.37 5.20
N GLU A 188 10.41 6.68 5.35
CA GLU A 188 9.33 7.62 5.63
C GLU A 188 8.33 7.63 4.46
N ALA A 189 7.04 7.44 4.76
CA ALA A 189 6.03 7.30 3.71
C ALA A 189 5.86 8.59 2.88
N LEU A 190 5.94 8.46 1.55
CA LEU A 190 5.61 9.51 0.59
C LEU A 190 4.10 9.65 0.39
N ASN A 191 3.58 10.87 0.53
CA ASN A 191 2.20 11.21 0.22
C ASN A 191 2.13 12.44 -0.71
N LEU A 192 0.98 12.62 -1.37
CA LEU A 192 0.76 13.71 -2.31
C LEU A 192 0.55 15.05 -1.58
N HIS A 193 1.17 16.08 -2.13
CA HIS A 193 1.09 17.46 -1.69
C HIS A 193 0.84 18.38 -2.89
N VAL A 194 0.22 19.53 -2.63
CA VAL A 194 0.03 20.60 -3.62
C VAL A 194 0.66 21.89 -3.12
N LEU A 195 1.57 22.45 -3.91
CA LEU A 195 2.19 23.76 -3.72
C LEU A 195 1.46 24.82 -4.54
N ASN A 196 1.03 25.88 -3.87
CA ASN A 196 0.54 27.09 -4.50
C ASN A 196 1.69 28.11 -4.61
N LEU A 197 2.09 28.44 -5.84
CA LEU A 197 3.28 29.28 -6.09
C LEU A 197 3.09 30.75 -5.65
N ASP A 198 1.86 31.27 -5.67
CA ASP A 198 1.58 32.66 -5.29
C ASP A 198 1.59 32.87 -3.77
N THR A 199 1.01 31.92 -3.04
CA THR A 199 0.88 31.98 -1.57
C THR A 199 2.04 31.30 -0.85
N GLN A 200 2.76 30.41 -1.53
CA GLN A 200 3.76 29.49 -0.97
C GLN A 200 3.16 28.45 0.00
N ASP A 201 1.83 28.29 0.02
CA ASP A 201 1.17 27.29 0.84
C ASP A 201 1.35 25.89 0.24
N ILE A 202 1.71 24.93 1.10
CA ILE A 202 1.81 23.49 0.78
C ILE A 202 0.73 22.75 1.55
N THR A 203 -0.14 22.05 0.82
CA THR A 203 -1.23 21.25 1.40
C THR A 203 -1.00 19.77 1.16
N GLN A 204 -0.93 18.96 2.21
CA GLN A 204 -0.97 17.50 2.10
C GLN A 204 -2.39 17.06 1.71
N ILE A 205 -2.51 16.29 0.63
CA ILE A 205 -3.78 15.86 0.03
C ILE A 205 -4.01 14.35 0.08
N SER A 206 -2.99 13.55 0.43
CA SER A 206 -3.14 12.12 0.72
C SER A 206 -2.49 11.67 2.03
N PHE A 207 -2.99 10.56 2.59
CA PHE A 207 -2.62 10.04 3.94
C PHE A 207 -2.43 8.53 3.94
N ASN A 208 -1.87 7.96 2.86
CA ASN A 208 -1.57 6.53 2.81
C ASN A 208 -0.49 6.15 3.85
N GLN A 209 -0.49 4.91 4.35
CA GLN A 209 0.60 4.41 5.21
C GLN A 209 1.83 3.99 4.43
N SER A 210 1.68 3.69 3.13
CA SER A 210 2.78 3.46 2.20
C SER A 210 2.90 4.61 1.20
N HIS A 211 3.59 4.41 0.07
CA HIS A 211 3.91 5.47 -0.88
C HIS A 211 2.76 5.77 -1.85
N ASP A 212 2.49 7.05 -2.10
CA ASP A 212 1.76 7.55 -3.27
C ASP A 212 2.75 8.23 -4.21
N ARG A 213 2.93 7.72 -5.43
CA ARG A 213 4.02 8.08 -6.36
C ARG A 213 3.52 8.41 -7.77
N ASN A 214 4.40 9.05 -8.55
CA ASN A 214 4.20 9.39 -9.96
C ASN A 214 2.84 10.06 -10.27
N PRO A 215 2.49 11.21 -9.65
CA PRO A 215 1.27 11.91 -9.99
C PRO A 215 1.33 12.51 -11.40
N SER A 216 0.27 12.34 -12.16
CA SER A 216 0.00 12.99 -13.45
C SER A 216 -1.41 13.57 -13.45
N VAL A 217 -1.77 14.37 -14.46
CA VAL A 217 -3.07 15.08 -14.49
C VAL A 217 -3.90 14.65 -15.69
N LEU A 218 -5.10 14.13 -15.41
CA LEU A 218 -6.08 13.74 -16.42
C LEU A 218 -6.72 14.95 -17.09
N LYS A 219 -7.25 14.80 -18.30
CA LYS A 219 -8.00 15.84 -19.05
C LYS A 219 -9.14 16.44 -18.24
N ASP A 220 -9.74 15.68 -17.33
CA ASP A 220 -10.83 16.13 -16.46
C ASP A 220 -10.38 16.91 -15.20
N GLY A 221 -9.07 17.15 -15.07
CA GLY A 221 -8.46 17.92 -13.99
C GLY A 221 -8.21 17.14 -12.69
N ARG A 222 -8.52 15.84 -12.64
CA ARG A 222 -8.10 15.00 -11.50
C ARG A 222 -6.62 14.65 -11.61
N ILE A 223 -6.00 14.49 -10.46
CA ILE A 223 -4.66 13.90 -10.32
C ILE A 223 -4.83 12.39 -10.39
N MET A 224 -4.06 11.72 -11.25
CA MET A 224 -3.90 10.27 -11.34
C MET A 224 -2.52 9.91 -10.77
N PHE A 225 -2.39 8.81 -10.04
CA PHE A 225 -1.13 8.43 -9.41
C PHE A 225 -1.09 6.93 -9.10
N SER A 226 0.10 6.40 -8.83
CA SER A 226 0.28 5.03 -8.35
C SER A 226 0.30 5.00 -6.84
N ARG A 227 -0.56 4.19 -6.24
CA ARG A 227 -0.63 4.03 -4.78
C ARG A 227 -0.10 2.65 -4.42
N TRP A 228 0.87 2.60 -3.53
CA TRP A 228 1.24 1.35 -2.87
C TRP A 228 0.14 0.96 -1.89
N ASP A 229 -0.65 -0.04 -2.25
CA ASP A 229 -1.68 -0.62 -1.42
C ASP A 229 -1.12 -1.88 -0.76
N HIS A 230 -0.74 -1.74 0.51
CA HIS A 230 0.03 -2.74 1.26
C HIS A 230 -0.60 -3.07 2.62
N LEU A 231 -1.93 -2.92 2.72
CA LEU A 231 -2.67 -3.34 3.90
C LEU A 231 -3.01 -4.83 3.84
N ALA A 232 -2.60 -5.58 4.87
CA ALA A 232 -2.91 -7.00 5.04
C ALA A 232 -2.36 -7.87 3.89
N ASN A 233 -3.22 -8.59 3.16
CA ASN A 233 -2.80 -9.42 2.03
C ASN A 233 -2.55 -8.63 0.74
N ARG A 234 -2.79 -7.32 0.73
CA ARG A 234 -2.44 -6.48 -0.43
C ARG A 234 -0.96 -6.16 -0.38
N ASN A 235 -0.35 -6.16 -1.56
CA ASN A 235 1.00 -5.64 -1.74
C ASN A 235 1.26 -5.42 -3.24
N HIS A 236 0.76 -4.29 -3.73
CA HIS A 236 0.70 -3.97 -5.16
C HIS A 236 0.56 -2.46 -5.38
N PHE A 237 0.75 -2.00 -6.62
CA PHE A 237 0.56 -0.59 -6.99
C PHE A 237 -0.60 -0.42 -7.99
N PRO A 238 -1.86 -0.37 -7.54
CA PRO A 238 -2.98 0.09 -8.36
C PRO A 238 -2.91 1.59 -8.67
N ILE A 239 -3.68 2.00 -9.69
CA ILE A 239 -3.77 3.39 -10.11
C ILE A 239 -4.95 4.05 -9.40
N PHE A 240 -4.73 5.20 -8.77
CA PHE A 240 -5.72 6.00 -8.05
C PHE A 240 -5.94 7.36 -8.71
N THR A 241 -7.06 8.00 -8.35
CA THR A 241 -7.31 9.42 -8.66
C THR A 241 -7.74 10.19 -7.44
N VAL A 242 -7.49 11.50 -7.44
CA VAL A 242 -7.93 12.47 -6.43
C VAL A 242 -8.15 13.85 -7.05
N ASN A 243 -9.03 14.66 -6.47
CA ASN A 243 -9.15 16.08 -6.85
C ASN A 243 -7.92 16.88 -6.33
N PRO A 244 -7.57 18.04 -6.92
CA PRO A 244 -6.46 18.88 -6.47
C PRO A 244 -6.51 19.34 -5.01
N ASP A 245 -7.67 19.30 -4.36
CA ASP A 245 -7.89 19.64 -2.94
C ASP A 245 -7.80 18.42 -1.99
N GLY A 246 -7.55 17.23 -2.53
CA GLY A 246 -7.49 15.96 -1.80
C GLY A 246 -8.82 15.23 -1.65
N THR A 247 -9.93 15.79 -2.17
CA THR A 247 -11.25 15.16 -2.10
C THR A 247 -11.47 14.13 -3.22
N ASP A 248 -12.51 13.30 -3.08
CA ASP A 248 -12.90 12.26 -4.04
C ASP A 248 -11.76 11.28 -4.41
N MET A 249 -10.89 10.96 -3.46
CA MET A 249 -9.85 9.95 -3.66
C MET A 249 -10.45 8.55 -3.87
N PHE A 250 -10.15 7.91 -4.99
CA PHE A 250 -10.64 6.57 -5.34
C PHE A 250 -9.69 5.83 -6.28
N VAL A 251 -9.73 4.49 -6.23
CA VAL A 251 -9.09 3.64 -7.23
C VAL A 251 -9.66 3.95 -8.63
N LEU A 252 -8.76 4.10 -9.59
CA LEU A 252 -9.05 4.27 -11.01
C LEU A 252 -9.05 2.93 -11.72
N TYR A 253 -8.00 2.13 -11.52
CA TYR A 253 -7.79 0.85 -12.18
C TYR A 253 -6.82 -0.06 -11.42
N GLY A 254 -6.95 -1.38 -11.55
CA GLY A 254 -5.87 -2.33 -11.28
C GLY A 254 -5.84 -2.95 -9.89
N ALA A 255 -6.95 -2.89 -9.13
CA ALA A 255 -7.01 -3.49 -7.79
C ALA A 255 -7.11 -5.04 -7.82
N PHE A 256 -7.54 -5.60 -8.95
CA PHE A 256 -7.73 -7.05 -9.20
C PHE A 256 -7.20 -7.48 -10.55
N SER A 257 -6.45 -6.61 -11.23
CA SER A 257 -5.95 -6.89 -12.57
C SER A 257 -4.66 -7.72 -12.52
N PRO A 258 -4.38 -8.53 -13.56
CA PRO A 258 -3.11 -9.27 -13.65
C PRO A 258 -1.88 -8.35 -13.65
N GLY A 259 -0.78 -8.90 -13.12
CA GLY A 259 0.44 -8.16 -12.82
C GLY A 259 0.37 -7.46 -11.47
N ASN A 260 1.52 -6.98 -10.97
CA ASN A 260 1.62 -6.50 -9.61
C ASN A 260 1.60 -4.97 -9.48
N SER A 261 2.51 -4.26 -10.14
CA SER A 261 2.70 -2.82 -9.91
C SER A 261 2.55 -2.00 -11.17
N PHE A 262 1.52 -1.15 -11.23
CA PHE A 262 1.32 -0.15 -12.30
C PHE A 262 1.98 1.16 -11.90
N LEU A 263 3.18 1.43 -12.40
CA LEU A 263 3.90 2.70 -12.18
C LEU A 263 3.88 3.62 -13.39
N HIS A 264 4.25 4.89 -13.18
CA HIS A 264 4.31 5.92 -14.21
C HIS A 264 3.02 6.06 -15.04
N PRO A 265 1.81 6.12 -14.43
CA PRO A 265 0.58 6.22 -15.18
C PRO A 265 0.45 7.60 -15.84
N MET A 266 0.22 7.61 -17.15
CA MET A 266 0.11 8.82 -17.97
C MET A 266 -1.09 8.70 -18.93
N GLU A 267 -1.93 9.73 -19.01
CA GLU A 267 -3.02 9.74 -19.99
C GLU A 267 -2.46 10.00 -21.40
N GLN A 268 -2.91 9.21 -22.37
CA GLN A 268 -2.62 9.39 -23.79
C GLN A 268 -3.66 10.32 -24.44
N GLN A 269 -3.32 10.91 -25.58
CA GLN A 269 -4.23 11.84 -26.28
C GLN A 269 -5.59 11.21 -26.66
N ASN A 270 -5.64 9.89 -26.86
CA ASN A 270 -6.86 9.12 -27.13
C ASN A 270 -7.73 8.83 -25.89
N GLY A 271 -7.27 9.21 -24.68
CA GLY A 271 -7.96 9.00 -23.41
C GLY A 271 -7.71 7.64 -22.74
N ASN A 272 -6.88 6.78 -23.32
CA ASN A 272 -6.36 5.60 -22.61
C ASN A 272 -5.23 6.01 -21.66
N ILE A 273 -4.88 5.12 -20.73
CA ILE A 273 -3.77 5.31 -19.81
C ILE A 273 -2.62 4.43 -20.25
N LEU A 274 -1.44 5.00 -20.36
CA LEU A 274 -0.19 4.27 -20.52
C LEU A 274 0.49 4.14 -19.16
N THR A 275 1.01 2.96 -18.85
CA THR A 275 1.70 2.68 -17.59
C THR A 275 2.79 1.64 -17.81
N THR A 276 3.69 1.52 -16.84
CA THR A 276 4.69 0.46 -16.79
C THR A 276 4.28 -0.56 -15.73
N LEU A 277 4.00 -1.79 -16.16
CA LEU A 277 3.65 -2.91 -15.28
C LEU A 277 4.92 -3.69 -14.89
N MET A 278 5.14 -3.93 -13.61
CA MET A 278 6.37 -4.55 -13.06
C MET A 278 6.13 -5.30 -11.74
N PRO A 279 7.06 -6.17 -11.28
CA PRO A 279 7.06 -6.65 -9.88
C PRO A 279 7.45 -5.56 -8.89
N LEU A 280 7.34 -5.83 -7.58
CA LEU A 280 7.71 -4.88 -6.51
C LEU A 280 9.21 -4.63 -6.37
N SER A 281 10.06 -5.52 -6.87
CA SER A 281 11.51 -5.45 -6.69
C SER A 281 12.29 -6.25 -7.71
N GLY A 282 13.59 -5.98 -7.79
CA GLY A 282 14.55 -6.75 -8.59
C GLY A 282 14.55 -6.39 -10.07
N THR A 283 13.98 -5.23 -10.43
CA THR A 283 13.88 -4.80 -11.83
C THR A 283 14.36 -3.38 -12.10
N ASP A 284 14.94 -2.70 -11.10
CA ASP A 284 15.43 -1.31 -11.20
C ASP A 284 14.33 -0.40 -11.80
N GLU A 285 13.14 -0.41 -11.16
CA GLU A 285 11.90 0.27 -11.62
C GLU A 285 11.52 -0.02 -13.10
N GLY A 286 11.91 -1.20 -13.60
CA GLY A 286 11.71 -1.62 -14.97
C GLY A 286 10.58 -2.62 -15.17
N GLY A 287 9.76 -2.38 -16.20
CA GLY A 287 8.65 -3.26 -16.53
C GLY A 287 8.27 -3.29 -18.01
N ALA A 288 7.04 -3.72 -18.27
CA ALA A 288 6.42 -3.75 -19.58
C ALA A 288 5.48 -2.55 -19.76
N LEU A 289 5.45 -1.96 -20.95
CA LEU A 289 4.44 -0.96 -21.27
C LEU A 289 3.07 -1.63 -21.40
N PHE A 290 2.05 -1.02 -20.80
CA PHE A 290 0.65 -1.43 -20.91
C PHE A 290 -0.24 -0.23 -21.20
N THR A 291 -1.20 -0.43 -22.09
CA THR A 291 -2.28 0.51 -22.36
C THR A 291 -3.55 0.03 -21.66
N ILE A 292 -4.14 0.89 -20.83
CA ILE A 292 -5.32 0.63 -20.03
C ILE A 292 -6.50 1.46 -20.56
N ASN A 293 -7.63 0.80 -20.79
CA ASN A 293 -8.89 1.46 -21.14
C ASN A 293 -9.73 1.73 -19.88
N ALA A 294 -9.25 2.61 -19.01
CA ALA A 294 -9.93 2.90 -17.74
C ALA A 294 -11.26 3.65 -17.91
N ASN A 295 -11.59 4.10 -19.11
CA ASN A 295 -12.91 4.67 -19.41
C ASN A 295 -14.00 3.60 -19.42
N ASN A 296 -13.66 2.38 -19.83
CA ASN A 296 -14.59 1.27 -19.98
C ASN A 296 -14.36 0.14 -18.97
N TYR A 297 -13.27 0.17 -18.20
CA TYR A 297 -12.87 -0.92 -17.30
C TYR A 297 -12.38 -0.36 -15.96
N SER A 298 -12.76 -1.01 -14.86
CA SER A 298 -12.13 -0.76 -13.53
C SER A 298 -11.02 -1.76 -13.21
N ASP A 299 -11.08 -2.94 -13.83
CA ASP A 299 -10.04 -3.96 -13.82
C ASP A 299 -10.05 -4.66 -15.17
N ASP A 300 -9.02 -5.45 -15.48
CA ASP A 300 -8.85 -6.06 -16.80
C ASP A 300 -10.11 -6.80 -17.28
N CYS A 301 -10.69 -7.59 -16.39
CA CYS A 301 -11.88 -8.40 -16.62
C CYS A 301 -13.19 -7.77 -16.10
N GLU A 302 -13.19 -6.49 -15.71
CA GLU A 302 -14.36 -5.81 -15.14
C GLU A 302 -14.83 -4.64 -16.04
N PRO A 303 -15.64 -4.94 -17.07
CA PRO A 303 -16.18 -3.94 -17.99
C PRO A 303 -17.32 -3.11 -17.38
N ALA A 304 -17.42 -1.85 -17.79
CA ALA A 304 -18.52 -0.94 -17.46
C ALA A 304 -19.86 -1.38 -18.10
N PRO A 305 -21.03 -0.90 -17.61
CA PRO A 305 -22.33 -1.28 -18.16
C PRO A 305 -22.43 -1.01 -19.65
N GLY A 306 -22.89 -2.02 -20.38
CA GLY A 306 -23.06 -1.94 -21.84
C GLY A 306 -21.79 -2.20 -22.64
N ILE A 307 -20.65 -2.41 -21.99
CA ILE A 307 -19.45 -2.96 -22.62
C ILE A 307 -19.54 -4.49 -22.60
N ALA A 308 -19.04 -5.14 -23.66
CA ALA A 308 -19.08 -6.59 -23.76
C ALA A 308 -18.21 -7.24 -22.68
N ALA A 309 -18.70 -8.35 -22.10
CA ALA A 309 -17.95 -9.16 -21.15
C ALA A 309 -16.62 -9.64 -21.76
N GLY A 310 -15.55 -9.60 -20.96
CA GLY A 310 -14.23 -10.10 -21.33
C GLY A 310 -13.08 -9.31 -20.69
N CYS A 311 -11.89 -9.91 -20.70
CA CYS A 311 -10.65 -9.34 -20.18
C CYS A 311 -9.93 -8.52 -21.26
N ASN A 312 -10.28 -7.24 -21.36
CA ASN A 312 -9.70 -6.33 -22.36
C ASN A 312 -9.42 -4.94 -21.76
N GLY A 313 -9.41 -4.83 -20.44
CA GLY A 313 -9.21 -3.57 -19.72
C GLY A 313 -7.75 -3.11 -19.79
N GLN A 314 -6.82 -4.05 -19.87
CA GLN A 314 -5.41 -3.77 -20.18
C GLN A 314 -4.93 -4.58 -21.37
N ASN A 315 -4.10 -3.95 -22.18
CA ASN A 315 -3.44 -4.61 -23.29
C ASN A 315 -1.96 -4.22 -23.28
N LYS A 316 -1.10 -5.18 -23.58
CA LYS A 316 0.22 -4.83 -24.11
C LYS A 316 -0.04 -4.03 -25.39
N PRO A 317 0.65 -2.90 -25.61
CA PRO A 317 0.38 -2.04 -26.76
C PRO A 317 0.25 -2.86 -28.04
N ASP A 318 -0.90 -2.69 -28.71
CA ASP A 318 -1.53 -3.65 -29.63
C ASP A 318 -0.59 -4.46 -30.55
N GLY A 319 -0.64 -5.79 -30.42
CA GLY A 319 -0.45 -6.75 -31.52
C GLY A 319 0.91 -6.83 -32.25
N GLN A 320 1.98 -6.22 -31.73
CA GLN A 320 3.23 -6.14 -32.48
C GLN A 320 4.19 -7.34 -32.27
N VAL A 321 4.46 -8.03 -33.37
CA VAL A 321 5.42 -9.15 -33.53
C VAL A 321 6.87 -8.79 -33.15
N ASN A 322 7.19 -7.50 -32.98
CA ASN A 322 8.55 -6.99 -32.78
C ASN A 322 8.92 -6.66 -31.33
N PHE A 323 7.97 -6.68 -30.39
CA PHE A 323 8.27 -6.54 -28.96
C PHE A 323 8.41 -7.94 -28.35
N ALA A 324 9.65 -8.34 -28.05
CA ALA A 324 9.90 -9.57 -27.32
C ALA A 324 9.33 -9.50 -25.89
N GLU A 325 9.03 -10.66 -25.32
CA GLU A 325 8.38 -10.79 -24.01
C GLU A 325 9.18 -10.11 -22.90
N VAL A 326 8.47 -9.41 -22.01
CA VAL A 326 9.05 -8.86 -20.78
C VAL A 326 8.63 -9.72 -19.62
N THR A 327 9.59 -10.23 -18.86
CA THR A 327 9.36 -11.09 -17.68
C THR A 327 9.23 -10.25 -16.40
N PHE A 328 8.43 -10.76 -15.45
CA PHE A 328 8.11 -10.07 -14.20
C PHE A 328 8.67 -10.75 -12.94
N ASP A 329 9.41 -11.85 -13.08
CA ASP A 329 9.95 -12.68 -11.98
C ASP A 329 11.44 -12.43 -11.70
N GLY A 330 11.99 -11.32 -12.22
CA GLY A 330 13.43 -11.03 -12.13
C GLY A 330 14.31 -11.87 -13.06
N SER A 331 13.74 -12.82 -13.80
CA SER A 331 14.48 -13.62 -14.78
C SER A 331 14.91 -12.79 -15.99
N PHE A 332 15.70 -13.42 -16.87
CA PHE A 332 16.06 -12.86 -18.17
C PHE A 332 14.80 -12.38 -18.91
N SER A 333 14.78 -11.10 -19.29
CA SER A 333 13.70 -10.47 -20.05
C SER A 333 14.12 -10.28 -21.51
N PRO A 334 13.67 -11.15 -22.46
CA PRO A 334 14.02 -11.03 -23.88
C PRO A 334 13.65 -9.68 -24.52
N GLY A 335 12.61 -9.02 -24.00
CA GLY A 335 12.14 -7.71 -24.42
C GLY A 335 12.95 -6.53 -23.90
N GLY A 336 13.85 -6.77 -22.94
CA GLY A 336 14.42 -5.73 -22.08
C GLY A 336 13.39 -5.23 -21.07
N ARG A 337 13.59 -4.03 -20.53
CA ARG A 337 12.65 -3.38 -19.59
C ARG A 337 12.42 -1.93 -19.99
N TYR A 338 11.21 -1.44 -19.78
CA TYR A 338 10.78 -0.07 -20.04
C TYR A 338 10.53 0.66 -18.72
N ALA A 339 10.75 1.97 -18.71
CA ALA A 339 10.45 2.86 -17.60
C ALA A 339 10.08 4.25 -18.13
N SER A 340 9.43 5.05 -17.28
CA SER A 340 9.13 6.48 -17.49
C SER A 340 8.55 6.84 -18.87
N PRO A 341 7.40 6.26 -19.27
CA PRO A 341 6.77 6.61 -20.53
C PRO A 341 6.18 8.04 -20.53
N ASP A 342 6.52 8.84 -21.53
CA ASP A 342 5.95 10.17 -21.81
C ASP A 342 5.23 10.17 -23.19
N PRO A 343 3.88 10.08 -23.22
CA PRO A 343 3.13 10.06 -24.47
C PRO A 343 3.12 11.43 -25.17
N LEU A 344 3.35 11.44 -26.48
CA LEU A 344 3.26 12.65 -27.30
C LEU A 344 1.80 13.01 -27.63
N TRP A 345 1.52 14.31 -27.62
CA TRP A 345 0.22 14.95 -27.80
C TRP A 345 0.11 15.65 -29.17
N ASP A 346 0.76 15.10 -30.18
CA ASP A 346 0.87 15.65 -31.54
C ASP A 346 0.06 14.86 -32.58
N GLY A 347 -0.82 13.96 -32.12
CA GLY A 347 -1.69 13.14 -32.96
C GLY A 347 -1.02 11.89 -33.53
N THR A 348 0.26 11.63 -33.24
CA THR A 348 0.95 10.44 -33.79
C THR A 348 0.81 9.19 -32.92
N GLY A 349 0.42 9.34 -31.65
CA GLY A 349 0.40 8.22 -30.68
C GLY A 349 1.78 7.67 -30.32
N ARG A 350 2.84 8.45 -30.55
CA ARG A 350 4.23 8.08 -30.21
C ARG A 350 4.48 8.33 -28.73
N VAL A 351 5.46 7.64 -28.17
CA VAL A 351 5.82 7.72 -26.74
C VAL A 351 7.33 7.79 -26.59
N LEU A 352 7.82 8.71 -25.77
CA LEU A 352 9.21 8.68 -25.28
C LEU A 352 9.31 7.72 -24.11
N VAL A 353 10.32 6.85 -24.10
CA VAL A 353 10.50 5.87 -23.03
C VAL A 353 11.97 5.71 -22.70
N SER A 354 12.24 5.33 -21.46
CA SER A 354 13.52 4.78 -21.05
C SER A 354 13.46 3.27 -21.23
N ARG A 355 14.48 2.68 -21.87
CA ARG A 355 14.54 1.24 -22.10
C ARG A 355 15.92 0.68 -21.79
N ALA A 356 15.98 -0.31 -20.91
CA ALA A 356 17.12 -1.18 -20.73
C ALA A 356 17.04 -2.31 -21.78
N PRO A 357 17.99 -2.42 -22.71
CA PRO A 357 17.97 -3.45 -23.74
C PRO A 357 18.23 -4.84 -23.14
N ALA A 358 17.67 -5.89 -23.75
CA ALA A 358 18.01 -7.26 -23.37
C ALA A 358 19.52 -7.52 -23.58
N PRO A 359 20.19 -8.27 -22.68
CA PRO A 359 21.54 -8.77 -22.90
C PRO A 359 21.63 -9.52 -24.25
N ASN A 360 22.72 -9.32 -25.00
CA ASN A 360 22.89 -9.94 -26.31
C ASN A 360 23.13 -11.46 -26.15
N PRO A 361 22.21 -12.34 -26.61
CA PRO A 361 22.35 -13.79 -26.42
C PRO A 361 23.58 -14.38 -27.15
N LEU A 362 24.14 -13.69 -28.15
CA LEU A 362 25.38 -14.09 -28.83
C LEU A 362 26.65 -13.87 -27.99
N LEU A 363 26.57 -13.09 -26.90
CA LEU A 363 27.65 -12.88 -25.94
C LEU A 363 27.54 -13.79 -24.71
N GLY A 364 26.53 -14.67 -24.66
CA GLY A 364 26.16 -15.45 -23.49
C GLY A 364 25.24 -14.67 -22.54
N ILE A 365 24.27 -15.36 -21.93
CA ILE A 365 23.52 -14.81 -20.80
C ILE A 365 24.45 -14.91 -19.59
N PRO A 366 24.73 -13.82 -18.87
CA PRO A 366 25.48 -13.90 -17.61
C PRO A 366 24.75 -14.85 -16.66
N THR A 367 25.47 -15.78 -16.05
CA THR A 367 24.92 -16.68 -15.02
C THR A 367 25.66 -16.48 -13.72
N GLU A 368 24.96 -16.64 -12.60
CA GLU A 368 25.56 -16.76 -11.28
C GLU A 368 25.07 -18.05 -10.62
N PRO A 369 25.90 -18.72 -9.78
CA PRO A 369 25.46 -19.89 -9.06
C PRO A 369 24.38 -19.48 -8.06
N HIS A 370 23.22 -20.13 -8.14
CA HIS A 370 22.15 -19.93 -7.18
C HIS A 370 22.66 -20.28 -5.78
N PRO A 371 22.50 -19.37 -4.79
CA PRO A 371 23.23 -19.41 -3.53
C PRO A 371 22.94 -20.65 -2.66
N PHE A 372 21.90 -21.43 -2.96
CA PHE A 372 21.43 -22.54 -2.12
C PHE A 372 21.70 -23.93 -2.71
N ASN A 373 21.57 -24.10 -4.02
CA ASN A 373 21.74 -25.38 -4.70
C ASN A 373 22.97 -25.39 -5.63
N GLY A 374 23.61 -24.22 -5.84
CA GLY A 374 24.78 -24.07 -6.70
C GLY A 374 24.48 -24.26 -8.19
N GLU A 375 23.21 -24.29 -8.59
CA GLU A 375 22.81 -24.36 -10.00
C GLU A 375 22.97 -22.98 -10.64
N ASP A 376 23.54 -22.91 -11.84
CA ASP A 376 23.66 -21.65 -12.56
C ASP A 376 22.26 -21.07 -12.87
N ILE A 377 21.99 -19.86 -12.39
CA ILE A 377 20.81 -19.08 -12.76
C ILE A 377 21.22 -17.93 -13.67
N ASP A 378 20.38 -17.65 -14.67
CA ASP A 378 20.55 -16.49 -15.53
C ASP A 378 20.39 -15.21 -14.68
N VAL A 379 21.40 -14.34 -14.71
CA VAL A 379 21.37 -13.04 -14.05
C VAL A 379 21.34 -11.90 -15.06
N PHE A 380 20.64 -10.84 -14.68
CA PHE A 380 20.49 -9.66 -15.51
C PHE A 380 21.80 -8.87 -15.59
N GLY A 381 22.13 -8.35 -16.78
CA GLY A 381 23.22 -7.37 -16.94
C GLY A 381 22.79 -5.99 -16.42
N PRO A 382 23.70 -5.04 -16.16
CA PRO A 382 23.34 -3.75 -15.57
C PRO A 382 22.26 -3.01 -16.39
N SER A 383 21.24 -2.49 -15.71
CA SER A 383 20.09 -1.74 -16.27
C SER A 383 20.49 -0.36 -16.80
N ASN A 384 21.35 -0.35 -17.83
CA ASN A 384 21.77 0.86 -18.51
C ASN A 384 20.62 1.39 -19.39
N TYR A 385 19.62 2.01 -18.76
CA TYR A 385 18.48 2.62 -19.43
C TYR A 385 18.94 3.70 -20.41
N ARG A 386 18.36 3.67 -21.61
CA ARG A 386 18.58 4.65 -22.67
C ARG A 386 17.25 5.12 -23.22
N MET A 387 17.25 6.28 -23.87
CA MET A 387 16.01 6.85 -24.39
C MET A 387 15.65 6.31 -25.77
N PHE A 388 14.36 5.99 -25.95
CA PHE A 388 13.77 5.54 -27.20
C PHE A 388 12.49 6.33 -27.50
N MET A 389 12.21 6.50 -28.80
CA MET A 389 10.90 6.87 -29.30
C MET A 389 10.18 5.59 -29.74
N VAL A 390 9.07 5.27 -29.12
CA VAL A 390 8.22 4.12 -29.45
C VAL A 390 7.03 4.57 -30.28
N ASP A 391 6.79 3.88 -31.39
CA ASP A 391 5.56 3.94 -32.15
C ASP A 391 4.93 2.54 -32.14
N PHE A 392 3.79 2.39 -31.47
CA PHE A 392 3.11 1.10 -31.31
C PHE A 392 2.58 0.51 -32.62
N ASN A 393 2.61 1.26 -33.74
CA ASN A 393 2.27 0.74 -35.06
C ASN A 393 3.51 0.39 -35.91
N ASN A 394 4.72 0.74 -35.46
CA ASN A 394 5.95 0.53 -36.19
C ASN A 394 7.01 -0.23 -35.35
N ASP A 395 7.96 0.48 -34.75
CA ASP A 395 9.08 -0.09 -34.00
C ASP A 395 9.56 0.92 -32.92
N ALA A 396 10.53 0.55 -32.10
CA ALA A 396 11.22 1.46 -31.19
C ALA A 396 12.49 2.03 -31.85
N ARG A 397 12.64 3.36 -31.86
CA ARG A 397 13.84 4.04 -32.35
C ARG A 397 14.70 4.55 -31.21
N PRO A 398 16.00 4.21 -31.15
CA PRO A 398 16.87 4.81 -30.15
C PRO A 398 17.08 6.30 -30.44
N ILE A 399 16.99 7.11 -29.40
CA ILE A 399 17.31 8.55 -29.42
C ILE A 399 18.76 8.74 -29.01
N GLU A 400 19.17 8.03 -27.96
CA GLU A 400 20.53 8.01 -27.42
C GLU A 400 20.95 6.56 -27.19
N THR A 401 22.08 6.16 -27.77
CA THR A 401 22.54 4.76 -27.77
C THR A 401 23.72 4.51 -26.85
N ILE A 402 24.35 5.56 -26.31
CA ILE A 402 25.55 5.45 -25.48
C ILE A 402 25.26 6.08 -24.13
N VAL A 403 25.37 5.28 -23.08
CA VAL A 403 25.27 5.70 -21.69
C VAL A 403 26.58 5.32 -21.02
N ALA A 404 27.11 6.20 -20.17
CA ALA A 404 28.33 5.90 -19.41
C ALA A 404 28.09 4.70 -18.49
N ASN A 405 29.15 3.92 -18.22
CA ASN A 405 29.03 2.76 -17.36
C ASN A 405 28.56 3.16 -15.95
N GLY A 406 27.56 2.46 -15.41
CA GLY A 406 26.96 2.77 -14.11
C GLY A 406 26.01 3.98 -14.11
N MET A 407 25.60 4.47 -15.27
CA MET A 407 24.61 5.54 -15.42
C MET A 407 23.37 5.05 -16.16
N ALA A 408 22.25 5.72 -15.94
CA ALA A 408 20.97 5.51 -16.60
C ALA A 408 20.44 6.85 -17.13
N HIS A 409 19.81 6.84 -18.31
CA HIS A 409 19.02 7.98 -18.82
C HIS A 409 17.54 7.66 -18.63
N LEU A 410 16.88 8.46 -17.80
CA LEU A 410 15.50 8.27 -17.34
C LEU A 410 14.64 9.50 -17.62
N ASP A 411 13.32 9.34 -17.46
CA ASP A 411 12.31 10.41 -17.50
C ASP A 411 12.42 11.36 -18.71
N PRO A 412 12.44 10.83 -19.95
CA PRO A 412 12.48 11.69 -21.13
C PRO A 412 11.15 12.46 -21.28
N VAL A 413 11.23 13.79 -21.37
CA VAL A 413 10.06 14.66 -21.58
C VAL A 413 10.25 15.52 -22.82
N ALA A 414 9.28 15.45 -23.74
CA ALA A 414 9.29 16.31 -24.92
C ALA A 414 8.82 17.74 -24.60
N LEU A 415 9.54 18.73 -25.12
CA LEU A 415 9.22 20.15 -24.97
C LEU A 415 8.44 20.65 -26.20
N PHE A 416 7.14 20.37 -26.21
CA PHE A 416 6.22 20.88 -27.23
C PHE A 416 4.88 21.28 -26.59
N PRO A 417 4.26 22.38 -27.05
CA PRO A 417 3.01 22.85 -26.46
C PRO A 417 1.85 21.90 -26.81
N ARG A 418 1.00 21.62 -25.83
CA ARG A 418 -0.28 20.95 -26.06
C ARG A 418 -1.25 21.91 -26.73
N ALA A 419 -2.12 21.37 -27.59
CA ALA A 419 -3.25 22.14 -28.09
C ALA A 419 -4.19 22.51 -26.93
N LEU A 420 -4.85 23.68 -26.99
CA LEU A 420 -5.77 24.13 -25.94
C LEU A 420 -6.89 23.11 -25.65
N SER A 421 -7.30 22.32 -26.63
CA SER A 421 -8.29 21.24 -26.47
C SER A 421 -7.79 20.03 -25.69
N ASP A 422 -6.48 19.91 -25.51
CA ASP A 422 -5.79 18.81 -24.83
C ASP A 422 -5.19 19.24 -23.48
N VAL A 423 -5.31 20.51 -23.11
CA VAL A 423 -4.95 20.99 -21.76
C VAL A 423 -6.01 20.52 -20.77
N PRO A 424 -5.63 19.92 -19.62
CA PRO A 424 -6.56 19.55 -18.56
C PRO A 424 -7.45 20.69 -18.09
N LEU A 425 -8.67 20.35 -17.71
CA LEU A 425 -9.61 21.30 -17.13
C LEU A 425 -9.15 21.73 -15.73
N ILE A 426 -9.25 23.02 -15.43
CA ILE A 426 -9.13 23.49 -14.05
C ILE A 426 -10.32 22.97 -13.26
N ARG A 427 -10.03 22.15 -12.26
CA ARG A 427 -11.03 21.59 -11.36
C ARG A 427 -11.17 22.48 -10.13
N PRO A 428 -12.36 23.04 -9.86
CA PRO A 428 -12.59 23.78 -8.62
C PRO A 428 -12.60 22.82 -7.43
N ASP A 429 -12.24 23.33 -6.27
CA ASP A 429 -12.34 22.61 -5.01
C ASP A 429 -13.79 22.13 -4.78
N LYS A 430 -13.92 20.93 -4.22
CA LYS A 430 -15.21 20.33 -3.90
C LYS A 430 -15.86 21.13 -2.76
N PRO A 431 -17.14 21.51 -2.87
CA PRO A 431 -17.85 22.11 -1.75
C PRO A 431 -17.87 21.17 -0.54
N VAL A 432 -17.39 21.67 0.60
CA VAL A 432 -17.35 20.94 1.88
C VAL A 432 -18.32 21.55 2.90
N ASN A 433 -18.70 20.76 3.90
CA ASN A 433 -19.50 21.23 5.03
C ASN A 433 -18.60 22.01 6.02
N PRO A 434 -18.77 23.34 6.17
CA PRO A 434 -17.88 24.16 7.00
C PRO A 434 -18.02 23.85 8.49
N ALA A 435 -19.18 23.35 8.95
CA ALA A 435 -19.37 22.98 10.35
C ALA A 435 -18.55 21.74 10.71
N LEU A 436 -18.50 20.76 9.81
CA LEU A 436 -17.69 19.56 9.99
C LEU A 436 -16.19 19.85 9.84
N ALA A 437 -15.81 20.77 8.94
CA ALA A 437 -14.42 21.14 8.71
C ALA A 437 -13.71 21.72 9.96
N VAL A 438 -14.46 22.35 10.88
CA VAL A 438 -13.92 22.93 12.13
C VAL A 438 -14.29 22.11 13.38
N GLU A 439 -15.01 21.00 13.23
CA GLU A 439 -15.41 20.15 14.34
C GLU A 439 -14.18 19.41 14.90
N PRO A 440 -14.04 19.25 16.23
CA PRO A 440 -12.97 18.45 16.80
C PRO A 440 -12.95 17.02 16.25
N ASN A 441 -11.78 16.54 15.84
CA ASN A 441 -11.64 15.27 15.13
C ASN A 441 -11.38 14.05 16.03
N GLY A 442 -11.31 14.27 17.35
CA GLY A 442 -10.94 13.22 18.31
C GLY A 442 -9.45 12.83 18.31
N LEU A 443 -8.66 13.44 17.42
CA LEU A 443 -7.22 13.20 17.24
C LEU A 443 -6.39 14.43 17.65
N GLY A 444 -6.89 15.21 18.62
CA GLY A 444 -6.25 16.44 19.11
C GLY A 444 -6.56 17.70 18.30
N GLY A 445 -7.13 17.57 17.10
CA GLY A 445 -7.31 18.69 16.17
C GLY A 445 -8.76 18.94 15.74
N GLN A 446 -8.91 19.66 14.64
CA GLN A 446 -10.18 19.91 13.97
C GLN A 446 -10.22 19.22 12.60
N GLY A 447 -11.44 18.94 12.12
CA GLY A 447 -11.73 18.37 10.80
C GLY A 447 -12.38 16.99 10.90
N MET A 448 -13.70 16.96 10.73
CA MET A 448 -14.47 15.74 10.51
C MET A 448 -14.94 15.67 9.07
N GLY A 449 -15.07 14.45 8.53
CA GLY A 449 -15.75 14.18 7.27
C GLY A 449 -16.91 13.19 7.45
N VAL A 450 -17.62 12.89 6.38
CA VAL A 450 -18.69 11.89 6.34
C VAL A 450 -18.30 10.76 5.39
N LEU A 451 -18.32 9.53 5.90
CA LEU A 451 -18.24 8.32 5.10
C LEU A 451 -19.64 7.70 4.98
N GLY A 452 -20.10 7.52 3.75
CA GLY A 452 -21.37 6.88 3.43
C GLY A 452 -21.20 5.66 2.55
N ILE A 453 -21.92 4.58 2.84
CA ILE A 453 -22.03 3.40 1.96
C ILE A 453 -23.52 3.22 1.65
N ARG A 454 -23.87 3.22 0.36
CA ARG A 454 -25.28 3.13 -0.05
C ARG A 454 -25.89 1.78 0.32
N SER A 455 -25.17 0.68 0.14
CA SER A 455 -25.54 -0.62 0.74
C SER A 455 -24.34 -1.56 0.81
N VAL A 456 -24.06 -2.12 1.99
CA VAL A 456 -23.01 -3.15 2.16
C VAL A 456 -23.31 -4.44 1.40
N TYR A 457 -24.57 -4.69 1.01
CA TYR A 457 -24.95 -5.85 0.23
C TYR A 457 -24.67 -5.68 -1.26
N HIS A 458 -24.40 -4.46 -1.71
CA HIS A 458 -23.96 -4.22 -3.09
C HIS A 458 -22.51 -4.68 -3.24
N THR A 459 -22.37 -5.85 -3.84
CA THR A 459 -21.08 -6.50 -4.12
C THR A 459 -20.65 -6.31 -5.57
N ASP A 460 -19.37 -6.56 -5.84
CA ASP A 460 -18.76 -6.60 -7.16
C ASP A 460 -18.79 -8.01 -7.79
N PHE A 461 -18.11 -8.17 -8.92
CA PHE A 461 -17.95 -9.44 -9.65
C PHE A 461 -17.30 -10.57 -8.84
N LEU A 462 -16.53 -10.23 -7.80
CA LEU A 462 -15.89 -11.19 -6.90
C LEU A 462 -16.84 -11.74 -5.83
N ASP A 463 -18.10 -11.26 -5.81
CA ASP A 463 -19.10 -11.58 -4.79
C ASP A 463 -18.56 -11.35 -3.38
N ILE A 464 -17.73 -10.30 -3.21
CA ILE A 464 -17.00 -10.04 -1.97
C ILE A 464 -17.87 -10.01 -0.73
N MET A 465 -19.08 -9.49 -0.87
CA MET A 465 -20.10 -9.36 0.17
C MET A 465 -21.34 -10.20 -0.09
N GLY A 466 -21.23 -11.21 -0.96
CA GLY A 466 -22.32 -12.13 -1.28
C GLY A 466 -22.34 -13.37 -0.40
N ASP A 467 -22.54 -14.54 -1.01
CA ASP A 467 -22.84 -15.76 -0.24
C ASP A 467 -21.63 -16.26 0.56
N ARG A 468 -20.43 -15.92 0.11
CA ARG A 468 -19.17 -16.38 0.72
C ARG A 468 -18.99 -15.89 2.15
N VAL A 469 -19.52 -14.72 2.53
CA VAL A 469 -19.35 -14.14 3.89
C VAL A 469 -20.40 -14.63 4.88
N LEU A 470 -21.39 -15.40 4.41
CA LEU A 470 -22.52 -15.89 5.19
C LEU A 470 -22.23 -17.23 5.87
N VAL A 471 -22.95 -17.50 6.95
CA VAL A 471 -22.98 -18.81 7.61
C VAL A 471 -24.41 -19.35 7.56
N PRO A 472 -24.81 -20.10 6.51
CA PRO A 472 -26.19 -20.57 6.34
C PRO A 472 -26.72 -21.42 7.50
N ALA A 473 -25.83 -22.12 8.22
CA ALA A 473 -26.19 -22.89 9.41
C ALA A 473 -26.73 -22.02 10.56
N LEU A 474 -26.43 -20.71 10.57
CA LEU A 474 -26.97 -19.72 11.51
C LEU A 474 -28.25 -19.05 10.99
N GLY A 475 -28.77 -19.47 9.84
CA GLY A 475 -29.95 -18.85 9.20
C GLY A 475 -29.64 -17.53 8.48
N GLU A 476 -28.36 -17.19 8.30
CA GLU A 476 -27.94 -16.00 7.55
C GLU A 476 -28.30 -16.15 6.07
N SER A 477 -28.85 -15.09 5.49
CA SER A 477 -29.14 -15.02 4.06
C SER A 477 -29.17 -13.57 3.57
N ILE A 478 -28.79 -13.39 2.30
CA ILE A 478 -29.05 -12.17 1.55
C ILE A 478 -30.06 -12.57 0.46
N PRO A 479 -31.36 -12.22 0.60
CA PRO A 479 -32.34 -12.49 -0.44
C PRO A 479 -31.91 -11.88 -1.78
N LYS A 480 -32.12 -12.59 -2.90
CA LYS A 480 -31.71 -12.13 -4.24
C LYS A 480 -32.90 -12.15 -5.21
N ILE A 481 -33.01 -11.13 -6.07
CA ILE A 481 -33.89 -11.09 -7.24
C ILE A 481 -33.02 -10.91 -8.49
N GLY A 482 -33.05 -11.88 -9.41
CA GLY A 482 -32.26 -11.81 -10.64
C GLY A 482 -30.74 -11.85 -10.41
N GLY A 483 -30.29 -12.37 -9.27
CA GLY A 483 -28.87 -12.44 -8.88
C GLY A 483 -28.42 -11.28 -7.98
N SER A 484 -29.12 -10.15 -7.99
CA SER A 484 -28.81 -8.99 -7.14
C SER A 484 -29.54 -9.04 -5.79
N PRO A 485 -28.99 -8.45 -4.72
CA PRO A 485 -29.66 -8.35 -3.42
C PRO A 485 -31.04 -7.68 -3.50
N ASP A 486 -32.04 -8.29 -2.88
CA ASP A 486 -33.41 -7.77 -2.77
C ASP A 486 -33.57 -6.92 -1.50
N LEU A 487 -33.16 -5.66 -1.63
CA LEU A 487 -33.25 -4.71 -0.52
C LEU A 487 -34.69 -4.43 -0.08
N PHE A 488 -35.72 -4.63 -0.92
CA PHE A 488 -37.11 -4.44 -0.46
C PHE A 488 -37.48 -5.47 0.61
N THR A 489 -37.10 -6.72 0.38
CA THR A 489 -37.32 -7.81 1.35
C THR A 489 -36.52 -7.59 2.63
N MET A 490 -35.28 -7.09 2.53
CA MET A 490 -34.44 -6.84 3.70
C MET A 490 -34.92 -5.65 4.56
N LYS A 491 -35.55 -4.65 3.94
CA LYS A 491 -36.08 -3.47 4.64
C LYS A 491 -37.45 -3.69 5.30
N ASP A 492 -38.20 -4.73 4.94
CA ASP A 492 -39.55 -4.97 5.46
C ASP A 492 -39.51 -5.59 6.87
N PRO A 493 -39.94 -4.89 7.93
CA PRO A 493 -39.92 -5.42 9.30
C PRO A 493 -40.84 -6.63 9.52
N ASN A 494 -41.73 -6.94 8.57
CA ASN A 494 -42.58 -8.13 8.62
C ASN A 494 -41.92 -9.35 7.95
N ASN A 495 -40.74 -9.19 7.36
CA ASN A 495 -39.99 -10.27 6.74
C ASN A 495 -38.91 -10.80 7.69
N ALA A 496 -38.70 -12.12 7.72
CA ALA A 496 -37.67 -12.73 8.55
C ALA A 496 -36.24 -12.23 8.20
N SER A 497 -36.02 -11.81 6.95
CA SER A 497 -34.74 -11.27 6.47
C SER A 497 -34.35 -9.97 7.16
N TYR A 498 -35.32 -9.21 7.69
CA TYR A 498 -35.05 -7.96 8.40
C TYR A 498 -34.23 -8.21 9.67
N LEU A 499 -34.63 -9.19 10.49
CA LEU A 499 -33.90 -9.55 11.72
C LEU A 499 -32.75 -10.53 11.48
N ASN A 500 -32.85 -11.40 10.47
CA ASN A 500 -31.79 -12.38 10.16
C ASN A 500 -30.72 -11.85 9.21
N ARG A 501 -30.69 -10.53 8.95
CA ARG A 501 -29.67 -9.90 8.12
C ARG A 501 -28.28 -10.11 8.72
N PRO A 502 -27.23 -10.28 7.90
CA PRO A 502 -25.90 -10.57 8.41
C PRO A 502 -25.21 -9.32 9.01
N GLY A 503 -25.56 -8.11 8.54
CA GLY A 503 -24.90 -6.85 8.94
C GLY A 503 -25.69 -6.06 9.99
N TYR A 504 -25.05 -5.76 11.12
CA TYR A 504 -25.63 -5.00 12.23
C TYR A 504 -24.84 -3.74 12.57
N PHE A 505 -23.51 -3.80 12.50
CA PHE A 505 -22.64 -2.67 12.82
C PHE A 505 -21.54 -2.51 11.78
N ALA A 506 -21.05 -1.30 11.64
CA ALA A 506 -19.78 -1.05 10.99
C ALA A 506 -18.80 -0.49 12.03
N ARG A 507 -17.60 -1.08 12.06
CA ARG A 507 -16.48 -0.61 12.87
C ARG A 507 -15.56 0.21 11.99
N VAL A 508 -15.22 1.41 12.44
CA VAL A 508 -14.18 2.23 11.82
C VAL A 508 -12.90 2.08 12.64
N THR A 509 -11.82 1.70 11.96
CA THR A 509 -10.47 1.72 12.56
C THR A 509 -9.62 2.74 11.84
N ARG A 510 -8.54 3.17 12.49
CA ARG A 510 -7.49 3.95 11.83
C ARG A 510 -6.14 3.28 12.00
N ALA A 511 -5.25 3.53 11.05
CA ALA A 511 -3.84 3.23 11.24
C ALA A 511 -3.27 4.08 12.38
N LEU A 512 -2.43 3.47 13.19
CA LEU A 512 -1.56 4.19 14.10
C LEU A 512 -0.22 4.43 13.44
N PRO A 513 0.29 5.67 13.44
CA PRO A 513 1.66 5.97 13.05
C PRO A 513 2.66 4.99 13.67
N THR A 514 3.38 4.23 12.85
CA THR A 514 4.52 3.46 13.36
C THR A 514 5.72 4.38 13.57
N PRO A 515 6.23 4.49 14.81
CA PRO A 515 7.46 5.23 15.07
C PRO A 515 8.69 4.50 14.50
N PRO A 516 9.73 5.24 14.09
CA PRO A 516 10.96 4.63 13.62
C PRO A 516 11.61 3.70 14.65
N GLY A 517 12.09 2.54 14.19
CA GLY A 517 12.85 1.59 15.01
C GLY A 517 12.02 0.45 15.61
N ILE A 518 10.71 0.44 15.41
CA ILE A 518 9.86 -0.73 15.66
C ILE A 518 9.98 -1.67 14.46
N SER A 519 10.20 -2.97 14.68
CA SER A 519 10.14 -3.94 13.59
C SER A 519 8.72 -4.48 13.43
N ARG A 520 8.38 -4.91 12.21
CA ARG A 520 7.13 -5.65 11.93
C ARG A 520 6.91 -6.85 12.85
N SER A 521 8.00 -7.45 13.33
CA SER A 521 7.95 -8.56 14.27
C SER A 521 7.55 -8.12 15.68
N ALA A 522 7.95 -6.92 16.10
CA ALA A 522 7.46 -6.34 17.36
C ALA A 522 5.97 -6.00 17.27
N ILE A 523 5.50 -5.51 16.11
CA ILE A 523 4.07 -5.23 15.84
C ILE A 523 3.22 -6.50 15.95
N GLY A 524 3.63 -7.59 15.28
CA GLY A 524 2.91 -8.87 15.36
C GLY A 524 3.33 -9.87 14.29
N ARG A 525 2.41 -10.78 13.93
CA ARG A 525 2.63 -11.85 12.91
C ARG A 525 1.94 -11.60 11.57
N THR A 526 0.98 -10.68 11.51
CA THR A 526 0.14 -10.44 10.34
C THR A 526 0.63 -9.20 9.58
N ASN A 527 0.27 -9.07 8.30
CA ASN A 527 0.61 -7.89 7.50
C ASN A 527 -0.33 -6.70 7.75
N PHE A 528 -1.00 -6.67 8.90
CA PHE A 528 -1.70 -5.47 9.34
C PHE A 528 -0.79 -4.62 10.21
N GLU A 529 -0.85 -3.31 9.98
CA GLU A 529 -0.20 -2.34 10.86
C GLU A 529 -0.87 -2.20 12.22
N MET A 530 -0.21 -1.46 13.11
CA MET A 530 -0.82 -1.01 14.35
C MET A 530 -2.10 -0.23 14.05
N GLN A 531 -3.16 -0.54 14.77
CA GLN A 531 -4.48 0.03 14.56
C GLN A 531 -5.17 0.37 15.87
N GLU A 532 -6.03 1.38 15.81
CA GLU A 532 -7.00 1.65 16.87
C GLU A 532 -8.43 1.64 16.33
N VAL A 533 -9.35 1.14 17.16
CA VAL A 533 -10.79 1.23 16.90
C VAL A 533 -11.26 2.64 17.25
N VAL A 534 -11.68 3.38 16.24
CA VAL A 534 -12.22 4.74 16.41
C VAL A 534 -13.66 4.68 16.95
N GLY A 535 -14.42 3.68 16.50
CA GLY A 535 -15.74 3.39 17.05
C GLY A 535 -16.68 2.71 16.06
N TYR A 536 -17.96 2.71 16.40
CA TYR A 536 -19.00 1.91 15.76
C TYR A 536 -20.23 2.73 15.36
N VAL A 537 -20.86 2.35 14.26
CA VAL A 537 -22.16 2.86 13.80
C VAL A 537 -23.07 1.71 13.38
N PRO A 538 -24.40 1.86 13.42
CA PRO A 538 -25.30 0.84 12.92
C PRO A 538 -25.20 0.67 11.40
N VAL A 539 -25.39 -0.57 10.94
CA VAL A 539 -25.79 -0.86 9.56
C VAL A 539 -27.30 -0.95 9.53
N GLU A 540 -27.92 -0.10 8.71
CA GLU A 540 -29.37 -0.09 8.59
C GLU A 540 -29.88 -1.31 7.80
N PRO A 541 -31.16 -1.69 7.90
CA PRO A 541 -31.71 -2.90 7.25
C PRO A 541 -31.50 -2.97 5.73
N ASP A 542 -31.38 -1.83 5.05
CA ASP A 542 -31.03 -1.76 3.62
C ASP A 542 -29.54 -1.91 3.32
N GLY A 543 -28.74 -2.18 4.35
CA GLY A 543 -27.30 -2.25 4.31
C GLY A 543 -26.62 -0.88 4.28
N SER A 544 -27.35 0.24 4.39
CA SER A 544 -26.72 1.56 4.33
C SER A 544 -25.97 1.91 5.61
N ILE A 545 -24.84 2.61 5.44
CA ILE A 545 -24.02 3.15 6.52
C ILE A 545 -23.84 4.64 6.26
N LEU A 546 -23.91 5.43 7.33
CA LEU A 546 -23.50 6.83 7.33
C LEU A 546 -22.77 7.10 8.64
N ALA A 547 -21.56 7.66 8.57
CA ALA A 547 -20.75 7.92 9.76
C ALA A 547 -19.96 9.22 9.62
N LYS A 548 -19.89 9.98 10.71
CA LYS A 548 -18.90 11.04 10.86
C LYS A 548 -17.56 10.42 11.27
N VAL A 549 -16.49 10.70 10.54
CA VAL A 549 -15.16 10.12 10.77
C VAL A 549 -14.08 11.21 10.81
N PRO A 550 -12.95 10.99 11.51
CA PRO A 550 -11.83 11.91 11.50
C PRO A 550 -11.31 12.15 10.07
N ALA A 551 -11.10 13.41 9.70
CA ALA A 551 -10.47 13.75 8.43
C ALA A 551 -8.94 13.62 8.51
N ASP A 552 -8.30 13.59 7.34
CA ASP A 552 -6.84 13.61 7.20
C ASP A 552 -6.14 12.45 7.92
N SER A 553 -6.74 11.26 7.87
CA SER A 553 -6.23 10.04 8.50
C SER A 553 -6.53 8.82 7.63
N ALA A 554 -5.64 7.81 7.71
CA ALA A 554 -5.85 6.50 7.11
C ALA A 554 -6.88 5.70 7.91
N LEU A 555 -8.04 5.43 7.30
CA LEU A 555 -9.17 4.74 7.92
C LEU A 555 -9.46 3.42 7.21
N THR A 556 -10.01 2.44 7.94
CA THR A 556 -10.66 1.26 7.34
C THR A 556 -12.05 1.05 7.95
N ILE A 557 -12.82 0.15 7.34
CA ILE A 557 -14.14 -0.23 7.81
C ILE A 557 -14.30 -1.75 7.78
N SER A 558 -14.88 -2.31 8.84
CA SER A 558 -15.34 -3.70 8.87
C SER A 558 -16.85 -3.74 9.08
N VAL A 559 -17.54 -4.66 8.39
CA VAL A 559 -18.96 -4.93 8.64
C VAL A 559 -19.08 -6.09 9.61
N LEU A 560 -19.87 -5.90 10.68
CA LEU A 560 -19.98 -6.80 11.81
C LEU A 560 -21.38 -7.40 11.92
N ASP A 561 -21.42 -8.64 12.41
CA ASP A 561 -22.65 -9.30 12.80
C ASP A 561 -23.19 -8.83 14.16
N GLN A 562 -24.35 -9.35 14.57
CA GLN A 562 -25.00 -9.01 15.85
C GLN A 562 -24.14 -9.31 17.09
N THR A 563 -23.11 -10.17 16.97
CA THR A 563 -22.19 -10.51 18.06
C THR A 563 -20.87 -9.74 17.99
N GLY A 564 -20.73 -8.83 17.02
CA GLY A 564 -19.56 -7.97 16.85
C GLY A 564 -18.40 -8.63 16.11
N ARG A 565 -18.62 -9.75 15.42
CA ARG A 565 -17.60 -10.43 14.60
C ARG A 565 -17.62 -9.86 13.18
N ALA A 566 -16.47 -9.46 12.66
CA ALA A 566 -16.40 -9.02 11.26
C ALA A 566 -16.63 -10.20 10.31
N PHE A 567 -17.42 -9.99 9.28
CA PHE A 567 -17.53 -10.92 8.14
C PHE A 567 -16.90 -10.38 6.86
N GLN A 568 -16.56 -9.08 6.87
CA GLN A 568 -15.78 -8.44 5.83
C GLN A 568 -14.96 -7.29 6.42
N THR A 569 -13.68 -7.25 6.09
CA THR A 569 -12.77 -6.16 6.45
C THR A 569 -12.27 -5.48 5.18
N HIS A 570 -12.32 -4.15 5.12
CA HIS A 570 -11.77 -3.40 4.00
C HIS A 570 -10.25 -3.32 4.11
N THR A 571 -9.53 -3.91 3.16
CA THR A 571 -8.05 -3.98 3.17
C THR A 571 -7.40 -2.96 2.25
N ASN A 572 -7.88 -1.71 2.30
CA ASN A 572 -7.24 -0.55 1.68
C ASN A 572 -7.50 0.70 2.54
N TRP A 573 -6.53 1.62 2.61
CA TRP A 573 -6.64 2.85 3.41
C TRP A 573 -7.57 3.89 2.76
N LEU A 574 -8.70 4.11 3.40
CA LEU A 574 -9.64 5.19 3.08
C LEU A 574 -9.16 6.50 3.71
N GLN A 575 -9.60 7.62 3.14
CA GLN A 575 -9.46 8.96 3.71
C GLN A 575 -10.69 9.81 3.38
N VAL A 576 -10.89 10.85 4.17
CA VAL A 576 -11.79 11.98 3.87
C VAL A 576 -11.10 13.29 4.24
N ARG A 577 -11.39 14.36 3.51
CA ARG A 577 -10.93 15.71 3.83
C ARG A 577 -11.86 16.42 4.83
N PRO A 578 -11.41 17.46 5.53
CA PRO A 578 -12.25 18.21 6.46
C PRO A 578 -13.52 18.75 5.78
N GLY A 579 -14.68 18.36 6.30
CA GLY A 579 -16.00 18.71 5.78
C GLY A 579 -16.44 17.93 4.54
N GLU A 580 -15.63 17.01 4.02
CA GLU A 580 -15.98 16.21 2.85
C GLU A 580 -17.06 15.17 3.18
N THR A 581 -18.02 14.98 2.27
CA THR A 581 -18.81 13.74 2.20
C THR A 581 -18.26 12.84 1.10
N ARG A 582 -17.85 11.63 1.49
CA ARG A 582 -17.40 10.55 0.60
C ARG A 582 -18.43 9.44 0.60
N THR A 583 -18.84 8.98 -0.58
CA THR A 583 -19.86 7.94 -0.74
C THR A 583 -19.38 6.79 -1.62
N CYS A 584 -19.58 5.57 -1.15
CA CYS A 584 -19.38 4.33 -1.90
C CYS A 584 -20.74 3.72 -2.27
N ASN A 585 -20.83 3.08 -3.44
CA ASN A 585 -22.04 2.38 -3.88
C ASN A 585 -22.30 1.13 -3.03
N GLY A 586 -21.22 0.43 -2.69
CA GLY A 586 -21.24 -0.76 -1.86
C GLY A 586 -19.87 -1.12 -1.35
N CYS A 587 -19.79 -2.24 -0.66
CA CYS A 587 -18.53 -2.80 -0.22
C CYS A 587 -17.87 -3.44 -1.44
N HIS A 588 -16.87 -2.73 -1.98
CA HIS A 588 -16.05 -3.17 -3.11
C HIS A 588 -16.71 -3.08 -4.49
N SER A 589 -17.94 -2.56 -4.59
CA SER A 589 -18.60 -2.29 -5.87
C SER A 589 -17.81 -1.27 -6.71
N PRO A 590 -17.43 -1.60 -7.95
CA PRO A 590 -16.69 -0.69 -8.83
C PRO A 590 -17.55 0.52 -9.17
N ARG A 591 -17.01 1.72 -8.94
CA ARG A 591 -17.71 3.00 -9.18
C ARG A 591 -18.09 3.22 -10.64
N ARG A 592 -17.43 2.50 -11.57
CA ARG A 592 -17.64 2.57 -13.03
C ARG A 592 -18.54 1.45 -13.54
N ALA A 593 -18.57 0.30 -12.87
CA ALA A 593 -19.26 -0.88 -13.38
C ALA A 593 -20.73 -0.96 -12.97
N GLU A 594 -21.18 -0.30 -11.88
CA GLU A 594 -22.61 -0.30 -11.51
C GLU A 594 -23.06 0.99 -10.80
N SER A 595 -24.25 1.49 -11.14
CA SER A 595 -24.98 2.41 -10.25
C SER A 595 -25.33 1.67 -8.96
N SER A 596 -25.29 2.34 -7.81
CA SER A 596 -25.68 1.69 -6.54
C SER A 596 -27.05 1.02 -6.65
N ILE A 597 -27.19 -0.21 -6.13
CA ILE A 597 -28.49 -0.90 -6.06
C ILE A 597 -29.47 -0.20 -5.10
N ASN A 598 -28.96 0.59 -4.14
CA ASN A 598 -29.77 1.32 -3.18
C ASN A 598 -29.93 2.78 -3.64
N ILE A 599 -30.63 2.99 -4.75
CA ILE A 599 -31.01 4.31 -5.30
C ILE A 599 -32.53 4.39 -5.48
N ALA A 600 -33.06 5.57 -5.82
CA ALA A 600 -34.49 5.73 -6.02
C ALA A 600 -35.03 4.78 -7.13
N PRO A 601 -36.19 4.12 -6.92
CA PRO A 601 -37.08 4.23 -5.77
C PRO A 601 -36.74 3.30 -4.58
N ILE A 602 -35.80 2.36 -4.72
CA ILE A 602 -35.43 1.39 -3.66
C ILE A 602 -34.95 2.11 -2.39
N ALA A 603 -34.06 3.09 -2.55
CA ALA A 603 -33.59 3.92 -1.45
C ALA A 603 -34.77 4.59 -0.75
N GLY A 604 -35.70 5.19 -1.49
CA GLY A 604 -36.79 5.96 -0.91
C GLY A 604 -38.00 5.17 -0.37
N ASN A 605 -38.03 3.84 -0.51
CA ASN A 605 -39.20 3.03 -0.15
C ASN A 605 -39.13 2.53 1.30
N HIS A 606 -39.12 3.46 2.25
CA HIS A 606 -39.24 3.21 3.69
C HIS A 606 -39.90 4.40 4.39
N ALA A 607 -40.30 4.21 5.65
CA ALA A 607 -40.98 5.24 6.42
C ALA A 607 -40.14 6.51 6.54
N ASN A 608 -40.79 7.68 6.42
CA ASN A 608 -40.19 9.01 6.58
C ASN A 608 -39.16 9.44 5.52
N SER A 609 -38.89 8.65 4.46
CA SER A 609 -37.95 9.05 3.40
C SER A 609 -38.43 10.27 2.60
N LEU A 610 -37.49 11.12 2.16
CA LEU A 610 -37.75 12.19 1.18
C LEU A 610 -37.55 11.74 -0.28
N GLY A 611 -37.49 10.44 -0.55
CA GLY A 611 -37.67 9.84 -1.88
C GLY A 611 -36.42 9.22 -2.52
N ALA A 612 -35.23 9.66 -2.16
CA ALA A 612 -33.96 9.06 -2.63
C ALA A 612 -32.96 8.76 -1.49
N GLU A 613 -33.32 9.12 -0.26
CA GLU A 613 -32.50 8.90 0.92
C GLU A 613 -32.45 7.41 1.24
N THR A 614 -31.29 6.86 1.61
CA THR A 614 -31.21 5.54 2.26
C THR A 614 -31.82 5.59 3.66
N MET A 615 -31.96 4.43 4.32
CA MET A 615 -32.38 4.38 5.71
C MET A 615 -31.40 5.13 6.64
N ALA A 616 -30.09 5.03 6.41
CA ALA A 616 -29.08 5.74 7.21
C ALA A 616 -29.16 7.26 7.03
N GLU A 617 -29.33 7.74 5.79
CA GLU A 617 -29.53 9.16 5.49
C GLU A 617 -30.83 9.69 6.11
N THR A 618 -31.90 8.90 6.05
CA THR A 618 -33.20 9.24 6.65
C THR A 618 -33.09 9.35 8.17
N ARG A 619 -32.41 8.40 8.82
CA ARG A 619 -32.21 8.41 10.28
C ARG A 619 -31.39 9.62 10.72
N ALA A 620 -30.27 9.92 10.04
CA ALA A 620 -29.46 11.10 10.33
C ALA A 620 -30.26 12.40 10.23
N ARG A 621 -31.06 12.54 9.16
CA ARG A 621 -31.96 13.70 8.99
C ARG A 621 -33.01 13.79 10.11
N LEU A 622 -33.64 12.69 10.50
CA LEU A 622 -34.63 12.68 11.57
C LEU A 622 -34.03 13.05 12.93
N ASN A 623 -32.75 12.74 13.15
CA ASN A 623 -31.98 13.18 14.31
C ASN A 623 -31.44 14.62 14.18
N ASN A 624 -31.69 15.31 13.06
CA ASN A 624 -31.18 16.64 12.76
C ASN A 624 -29.63 16.71 12.76
N GLU A 625 -28.99 15.69 12.20
CA GLU A 625 -27.55 15.53 12.09
C GLU A 625 -27.11 15.36 10.63
N ALA A 626 -25.89 15.78 10.29
CA ALA A 626 -25.31 15.53 8.95
C ALA A 626 -24.94 14.05 8.76
N ALA A 627 -24.45 13.41 9.82
CA ALA A 627 -24.14 11.99 9.95
C ALA A 627 -23.96 11.69 11.46
N PRO A 628 -24.27 10.47 11.92
CA PRO A 628 -24.07 10.10 13.31
C PRO A 628 -22.57 10.01 13.66
N SER A 629 -22.22 10.39 14.89
CA SER A 629 -20.88 10.16 15.43
C SER A 629 -20.62 8.67 15.69
N LEU A 630 -19.35 8.26 15.64
CA LEU A 630 -18.93 6.93 16.05
C LEU A 630 -19.14 6.76 17.57
N ASN A 631 -19.71 5.62 17.98
CA ASN A 631 -19.86 5.25 19.38
C ASN A 631 -18.68 4.40 19.84
N ALA A 632 -18.30 4.49 21.12
CA ALA A 632 -17.27 3.63 21.70
C ALA A 632 -17.74 2.16 21.79
N ASP A 633 -19.02 1.96 22.11
CA ASP A 633 -19.69 0.66 22.14
C ASP A 633 -20.50 0.43 20.86
N ALA A 634 -20.76 -0.85 20.51
CA ALA A 634 -21.65 -1.17 19.41
C ALA A 634 -23.11 -1.20 19.90
N VAL A 635 -23.81 -0.08 19.69
CA VAL A 635 -25.19 0.14 20.17
C VAL A 635 -26.19 -0.13 19.05
N PHE A 636 -27.05 -1.13 19.24
CA PHE A 636 -28.18 -1.38 18.35
C PHE A 636 -29.47 -0.86 19.00
N THR A 637 -30.20 -0.07 18.22
CA THR A 637 -31.51 0.46 18.61
C THR A 637 -32.48 0.24 17.45
N GLU A 638 -33.61 -0.40 17.73
CA GLU A 638 -34.64 -0.63 16.71
C GLU A 638 -35.38 0.68 16.40
N PHE A 639 -35.17 1.21 15.19
CA PHE A 639 -35.65 2.53 14.78
C PHE A 639 -36.87 2.49 13.85
N TRP A 640 -37.08 1.39 13.12
CA TRP A 640 -38.01 1.33 11.99
C TRP A 640 -39.30 0.58 12.30
N SER A 641 -39.32 -0.24 13.36
CA SER A 641 -40.50 -1.00 13.77
C SER A 641 -40.79 -0.88 15.26
N ALA A 642 -41.88 -0.19 15.60
CA ALA A 642 -42.36 -0.09 16.98
C ALA A 642 -42.86 -1.42 17.59
N ASN A 643 -42.99 -2.47 16.78
CA ASN A 643 -43.48 -3.79 17.22
C ASN A 643 -42.34 -4.78 17.54
N LEU A 644 -41.09 -4.38 17.33
CA LEU A 644 -39.90 -5.18 17.62
C LEU A 644 -39.15 -4.51 18.78
N GLU A 645 -39.15 -5.11 19.96
CA GLU A 645 -38.24 -4.70 21.05
C GLU A 645 -36.97 -5.53 20.96
N GLN A 646 -35.89 -4.92 20.46
CA GLN A 646 -34.59 -5.60 20.39
C GLN A 646 -33.42 -4.63 20.53
N ASP A 647 -33.41 -3.80 21.57
CA ASP A 647 -32.24 -2.97 21.86
C ASP A 647 -31.18 -3.80 22.57
N PHE A 648 -29.93 -3.70 22.12
CA PHE A 648 -28.80 -4.31 22.80
C PHE A 648 -27.52 -3.51 22.57
N THR A 649 -26.52 -3.77 23.39
CA THR A 649 -25.22 -3.10 23.31
C THR A 649 -24.13 -4.14 23.53
N LEU A 650 -23.14 -4.15 22.65
CA LEU A 650 -21.87 -4.83 22.90
C LEU A 650 -20.95 -3.81 23.56
N SER A 651 -20.55 -4.09 24.80
CA SER A 651 -19.68 -3.21 25.58
C SER A 651 -18.60 -4.03 26.29
N LEU A 652 -17.46 -3.39 26.55
CA LEU A 652 -16.37 -3.96 27.34
C LEU A 652 -16.47 -3.59 28.83
N ALA A 653 -17.53 -2.89 29.24
CA ALA A 653 -17.69 -2.34 30.59
C ALA A 653 -17.73 -3.40 31.70
N SER A 654 -18.08 -4.66 31.39
CA SER A 654 -18.14 -5.74 32.39
C SER A 654 -16.84 -6.54 32.54
N LEU A 655 -15.79 -6.19 31.77
CA LEU A 655 -14.51 -6.87 31.88
C LEU A 655 -13.90 -6.65 33.28
N THR A 656 -13.34 -7.73 33.82
CA THR A 656 -12.57 -7.71 35.07
C THR A 656 -11.06 -7.79 34.84
N THR A 657 -10.65 -8.04 33.60
CA THR A 657 -9.28 -7.89 33.09
C THR A 657 -9.09 -6.45 32.56
N PRO A 658 -7.86 -6.02 32.24
CA PRO A 658 -7.64 -4.71 31.64
C PRO A 658 -8.52 -4.48 30.40
N VAL A 659 -9.14 -3.31 30.34
CA VAL A 659 -9.96 -2.85 29.21
C VAL A 659 -9.06 -2.03 28.27
N PRO A 660 -9.14 -2.23 26.94
CA PRO A 660 -8.46 -1.36 25.97
C PRO A 660 -8.77 0.12 26.17
N ASP A 661 -7.72 0.93 26.31
CA ASP A 661 -7.84 2.39 26.25
C ASP A 661 -7.83 2.85 24.79
N ASN A 662 -8.73 3.80 24.44
CA ASN A 662 -8.83 4.41 23.09
C ASN A 662 -8.94 3.40 21.93
N GLY A 663 -9.51 2.21 22.18
CA GLY A 663 -9.69 1.18 21.15
C GLY A 663 -8.40 0.49 20.69
N ARG A 664 -7.29 0.60 21.44
CA ARG A 664 -6.01 -0.07 21.14
C ARG A 664 -5.90 -1.38 21.88
N ILE A 665 -5.75 -2.48 21.15
CA ILE A 665 -5.75 -3.83 21.75
C ILE A 665 -4.35 -4.46 21.62
N ASP A 666 -3.57 -4.37 22.70
CA ASP A 666 -2.33 -5.13 22.89
C ASP A 666 -2.60 -6.56 23.36
N TYR A 667 -1.86 -7.54 22.81
CA TYR A 667 -2.02 -8.95 23.19
C TYR A 667 -1.65 -9.20 24.65
N VAL A 668 -0.47 -8.74 25.08
CA VAL A 668 0.04 -9.00 26.43
C VAL A 668 -0.83 -8.32 27.50
N THR A 669 -1.31 -7.11 27.23
CA THR A 669 -2.07 -6.33 28.21
C THR A 669 -3.55 -6.74 28.27
N HIS A 670 -4.16 -7.10 27.12
CA HIS A 670 -5.61 -7.28 27.05
C HIS A 670 -6.06 -8.71 26.75
N ILE A 671 -5.27 -9.49 26.00
CA ILE A 671 -5.67 -10.84 25.56
C ILE A 671 -5.11 -11.92 26.46
N GLN A 672 -3.81 -11.89 26.76
CA GLN A 672 -3.19 -12.89 27.65
C GLN A 672 -3.88 -12.99 29.02
N PRO A 673 -4.27 -11.89 29.70
CA PRO A 673 -4.94 -11.99 30.99
C PRO A 673 -6.29 -12.69 30.93
N LEU A 674 -6.94 -12.75 29.75
CA LEU A 674 -8.17 -13.51 29.59
C LEU A 674 -7.93 -15.01 29.77
N PHE A 675 -6.79 -15.53 29.31
CA PHE A 675 -6.43 -16.94 29.45
C PHE A 675 -5.96 -17.29 30.87
N GLU A 676 -5.34 -16.35 31.56
CA GLU A 676 -4.79 -16.52 32.92
C GLU A 676 -5.80 -16.27 34.05
N LYS A 677 -6.90 -15.57 33.74
CA LYS A 677 -7.94 -15.26 34.73
C LYS A 677 -8.46 -16.53 35.40
N ASP A 678 -8.40 -16.54 36.74
CA ASP A 678 -8.87 -17.65 37.57
C ASP A 678 -10.38 -17.89 37.39
N ARG A 679 -10.69 -19.08 36.90
CA ARG A 679 -12.05 -19.62 36.72
C ARG A 679 -12.18 -20.98 37.40
N GLY A 680 -11.33 -21.28 38.38
CA GLY A 680 -11.21 -22.61 38.97
C GLY A 680 -10.79 -23.65 37.92
N ALA A 681 -11.57 -24.71 37.78
CA ALA A 681 -11.29 -25.79 36.83
C ALA A 681 -11.34 -25.35 35.35
N ASP A 682 -12.05 -24.26 35.04
CA ASP A 682 -12.21 -23.74 33.68
C ASP A 682 -11.14 -22.70 33.31
N THR A 683 -10.09 -22.55 34.12
CA THR A 683 -8.97 -21.65 33.81
C THR A 683 -8.21 -22.19 32.61
N CYS A 684 -8.08 -21.40 31.54
CA CYS A 684 -7.53 -21.87 30.26
C CYS A 684 -6.13 -22.45 30.41
N THR A 685 -5.24 -21.78 31.15
CA THR A 685 -3.85 -22.23 31.41
C THR A 685 -3.76 -23.46 32.32
N SER A 686 -4.83 -23.85 33.01
CA SER A 686 -4.84 -25.12 33.77
C SER A 686 -4.96 -26.34 32.86
N CYS A 687 -5.61 -26.19 31.70
CA CYS A 687 -5.79 -27.24 30.70
C CYS A 687 -4.84 -27.12 29.50
N HIS A 688 -4.47 -25.89 29.13
CA HIS A 688 -3.56 -25.56 28.03
C HIS A 688 -2.20 -25.10 28.56
N ASN A 689 -1.41 -26.04 29.07
CA ASN A 689 -0.06 -25.82 29.61
C ASN A 689 0.99 -26.74 28.97
N ASN A 690 0.66 -27.34 27.84
CA ASN A 690 1.52 -28.32 27.20
C ASN A 690 1.37 -28.27 25.68
N ASN A 691 2.49 -28.11 24.97
CA ASN A 691 2.55 -28.03 23.51
C ASN A 691 2.81 -29.38 22.82
N LEU A 692 2.83 -30.50 23.56
CA LEU A 692 2.95 -31.83 22.98
C LEU A 692 1.62 -32.26 22.36
N LEU A 693 1.61 -32.48 21.04
CA LEU A 693 0.43 -32.91 20.28
C LEU A 693 -0.27 -34.15 20.85
N LEU A 694 0.49 -35.06 21.49
CA LEU A 694 -0.04 -36.28 22.09
C LEU A 694 -0.65 -36.08 23.50
N ASN A 695 -0.60 -34.87 24.06
CA ASN A 695 -1.23 -34.58 25.34
C ASN A 695 -2.77 -34.61 25.20
N PRO A 696 -3.49 -35.50 25.91
CA PRO A 696 -4.92 -35.69 25.70
C PRO A 696 -5.81 -34.55 26.26
N ILE A 697 -5.24 -33.63 27.05
CA ILE A 697 -5.95 -32.49 27.62
C ILE A 697 -5.67 -31.24 26.79
N SER A 698 -4.39 -30.92 26.60
CA SER A 698 -3.97 -29.69 25.90
C SER A 698 -4.03 -29.81 24.39
N GLY A 699 -4.01 -31.04 23.83
CA GLY A 699 -4.02 -31.28 22.38
C GLY A 699 -2.85 -30.64 21.64
N GLY A 700 -1.73 -30.39 22.32
CA GLY A 700 -0.58 -29.66 21.80
C GLY A 700 -0.70 -28.13 21.83
N LEU A 701 -1.71 -27.57 22.50
CA LEU A 701 -1.85 -26.13 22.70
C LEU A 701 -1.47 -25.74 24.14
N THR A 702 -0.46 -24.88 24.29
CA THR A 702 -0.19 -24.15 25.53
C THR A 702 -0.60 -22.68 25.38
N LEU A 703 -1.25 -22.14 26.41
CA LEU A 703 -1.65 -20.73 26.52
C LEU A 703 -0.91 -20.02 27.66
N GLU A 704 0.17 -20.61 28.16
CA GLU A 704 0.96 -20.05 29.25
C GLU A 704 1.59 -18.69 28.88
N GLY A 705 1.63 -17.81 29.88
CA GLY A 705 2.46 -16.62 29.86
C GLY A 705 3.93 -17.00 30.03
N GLY A 706 4.81 -16.38 29.25
CA GLY A 706 6.24 -16.67 29.23
C GLY A 706 6.81 -16.35 27.86
N LEU A 707 8.05 -15.87 27.79
CA LEU A 707 8.67 -15.52 26.50
C LEU A 707 8.97 -16.77 25.68
N SER A 708 8.60 -16.75 24.40
CA SER A 708 9.04 -17.72 23.41
C SER A 708 10.47 -17.39 23.00
N GLY A 709 11.34 -18.41 22.97
CA GLY A 709 12.76 -18.25 22.65
C GLY A 709 13.07 -17.80 21.20
N PHE A 710 12.06 -17.75 20.32
CA PHE A 710 12.26 -17.57 18.86
C PHE A 710 11.90 -16.18 18.33
N ALA A 711 11.07 -15.40 19.03
CA ALA A 711 10.58 -14.11 18.52
C ALA A 711 10.39 -13.01 19.56
N GLY A 712 10.64 -13.29 20.84
CA GLY A 712 10.38 -12.33 21.91
C GLY A 712 8.89 -12.06 22.16
N HIS A 713 7.99 -12.81 21.51
CA HIS A 713 6.57 -12.86 21.85
C HIS A 713 6.35 -13.81 23.01
N ILE A 714 5.22 -13.70 23.70
CA ILE A 714 4.83 -14.75 24.65
C ILE A 714 4.36 -16.03 23.96
N ILE A 715 4.54 -17.16 24.61
CA ILE A 715 4.31 -18.51 24.06
C ILE A 715 2.90 -18.64 23.48
N SER A 716 1.88 -18.25 24.23
CA SER A 716 0.47 -18.28 23.82
C SER A 716 0.20 -17.55 22.50
N TYR A 717 0.83 -16.39 22.27
CA TYR A 717 0.69 -15.64 21.02
C TYR A 717 1.21 -16.47 19.84
N ASP A 718 2.42 -17.02 19.97
CA ASP A 718 3.01 -17.82 18.92
C ASP A 718 2.21 -19.11 18.65
N GLN A 719 1.66 -19.75 19.68
CA GLN A 719 0.84 -20.95 19.51
C GLN A 719 -0.49 -20.67 18.77
N LEU A 720 -1.09 -19.51 19.02
CA LEU A 720 -2.33 -19.12 18.35
C LEU A 720 -2.11 -18.69 16.90
N MET A 721 -0.98 -18.03 16.64
CA MET A 721 -0.67 -17.39 15.35
C MET A 721 0.14 -18.27 14.40
N ARG A 722 0.91 -19.24 14.92
CA ARG A 722 1.69 -20.20 14.13
C ARG A 722 1.08 -21.58 14.34
N GLY A 723 0.40 -22.11 13.34
CA GLY A 723 -0.11 -23.47 13.42
C GLY A 723 1.01 -24.48 13.74
N PRO A 724 0.65 -25.65 14.29
CA PRO A 724 1.63 -26.67 14.70
C PRO A 724 2.44 -27.15 13.49
N PHE A 725 3.67 -27.60 13.68
CA PHE A 725 4.42 -28.24 12.59
C PHE A 725 3.66 -29.47 12.06
N LYS A 726 3.66 -29.67 10.73
CA LYS A 726 3.21 -30.93 10.16
C LYS A 726 4.22 -32.00 10.57
N VAL A 727 3.72 -33.14 11.01
CA VAL A 727 4.53 -34.27 11.46
C VAL A 727 4.28 -35.50 10.58
N ASP A 728 5.24 -36.41 10.52
CA ASP A 728 5.09 -37.72 9.92
C ASP A 728 4.24 -38.67 10.80
N GLU A 729 4.07 -39.91 10.35
CA GLU A 729 3.32 -40.96 11.06
C GLU A 729 3.88 -41.31 12.45
N ASN A 730 5.13 -40.91 12.75
CA ASN A 730 5.80 -41.14 14.03
C ASN A 730 5.82 -39.89 14.92
N GLY A 731 5.22 -38.78 14.48
CA GLY A 731 5.20 -37.52 15.21
C GLY A 731 6.45 -36.66 15.05
N ILE A 732 7.29 -36.94 14.04
CA ILE A 732 8.50 -36.15 13.74
C ILE A 732 8.14 -35.02 12.76
N PRO A 733 8.54 -33.75 13.01
CA PRO A 733 8.30 -32.65 12.09
C PRO A 733 8.82 -32.93 10.67
N LEU A 734 8.02 -32.59 9.66
CA LEU A 734 8.44 -32.69 8.26
C LEU A 734 9.56 -31.67 7.96
N PRO A 735 10.55 -32.03 7.13
CA PRO A 735 11.64 -31.13 6.79
C PRO A 735 11.15 -29.97 5.90
N PRO A 736 11.89 -28.84 5.89
CA PRO A 736 11.57 -27.74 4.99
C PRO A 736 11.78 -28.13 3.53
N PHE A 737 11.07 -27.47 2.63
CA PHE A 737 11.17 -27.67 1.17
C PHE A 737 11.25 -26.33 0.42
N LEU A 738 11.65 -26.34 -0.86
CA LEU A 738 11.58 -25.15 -1.72
C LEU A 738 10.24 -25.11 -2.45
N ASN A 739 9.51 -24.00 -2.40
CA ASN A 739 8.30 -23.83 -3.22
C ASN A 739 8.64 -23.57 -4.69
N SER A 740 7.60 -23.40 -5.53
CA SER A 740 7.72 -23.09 -6.95
C SER A 740 8.57 -21.84 -7.25
N ASN A 741 8.70 -20.94 -6.28
CA ASN A 741 9.44 -19.69 -6.39
C ASN A 741 10.86 -19.80 -5.80
N GLY A 742 11.33 -21.03 -5.52
CA GLY A 742 12.66 -21.30 -4.99
C GLY A 742 12.87 -20.90 -3.53
N ARG A 743 11.78 -20.66 -2.76
CA ARG A 743 11.86 -20.22 -1.35
C ARG A 743 11.66 -21.36 -0.37
N VAL A 744 12.36 -21.29 0.76
CA VAL A 744 12.27 -22.28 1.85
C VAL A 744 10.94 -22.15 2.59
N VAL A 745 10.27 -23.28 2.78
CA VAL A 745 8.95 -23.42 3.40
C VAL A 745 9.04 -24.42 4.55
N PHE A 746 8.44 -24.09 5.70
CA PHE A 746 8.33 -25.01 6.82
C PHE A 746 6.90 -25.57 6.87
N PRO A 747 6.70 -26.88 6.66
CA PRO A 747 5.38 -27.48 6.70
C PRO A 747 4.70 -27.25 8.06
N ARG A 748 3.61 -26.48 8.09
CA ARG A 748 2.76 -26.23 9.27
C ARG A 748 1.30 -26.55 8.98
N GLY A 749 0.57 -26.96 10.00
CA GLY A 749 -0.88 -27.01 10.00
C GLY A 749 -1.49 -25.61 10.14
N PRO A 750 -2.82 -25.48 10.06
CA PRO A 750 -3.49 -24.19 10.15
C PRO A 750 -3.33 -23.57 11.56
N ALA A 751 -3.15 -22.25 11.59
CA ALA A 751 -3.19 -21.47 12.83
C ALA A 751 -4.61 -21.41 13.41
N LEU A 752 -4.72 -21.30 14.74
CA LEU A 752 -6.02 -21.16 15.41
C LEU A 752 -6.63 -19.77 15.17
N VAL A 753 -5.78 -18.75 15.09
CA VAL A 753 -6.16 -17.40 14.70
C VAL A 753 -5.82 -17.20 13.22
N ARG A 754 -6.86 -16.95 12.42
CA ARG A 754 -6.74 -16.68 10.99
C ARG A 754 -7.31 -15.30 10.70
N VAL A 755 -6.44 -14.40 10.30
CA VAL A 755 -6.74 -13.05 9.83
C VAL A 755 -5.68 -12.69 8.79
N GLY A 756 -5.96 -11.72 7.93
CA GLY A 756 -4.96 -11.24 6.98
C GLY A 756 -5.52 -10.85 5.63
N SER A 757 -6.83 -10.90 5.41
CA SER A 757 -7.44 -10.54 4.14
C SER A 757 -8.83 -9.95 4.35
N SER A 758 -9.43 -9.48 3.26
CA SER A 758 -10.79 -8.94 3.32
C SER A 758 -11.83 -9.98 3.77
N ALA A 759 -11.59 -11.27 3.46
CA ALA A 759 -12.45 -12.39 3.81
C ALA A 759 -12.03 -13.15 5.09
N ASN A 760 -10.81 -12.90 5.59
CA ASN A 760 -10.25 -13.54 6.79
C ASN A 760 -10.38 -12.62 8.01
N SER A 761 -11.18 -13.06 8.98
CA SER A 761 -11.56 -12.30 10.18
C SER A 761 -11.75 -13.23 11.38
N SER A 762 -12.33 -12.72 12.48
CA SER A 762 -12.79 -13.55 13.60
C SER A 762 -13.72 -14.70 13.16
N ARG A 763 -14.48 -14.56 12.07
CA ARG A 763 -15.34 -15.65 11.56
C ARG A 763 -14.58 -16.79 10.89
N THR A 764 -13.33 -16.57 10.48
CA THR A 764 -12.46 -17.60 9.89
C THR A 764 -11.49 -18.19 10.91
N SER A 765 -11.56 -17.77 12.19
CA SER A 765 -10.67 -18.26 13.24
C SER A 765 -11.28 -19.46 13.97
N HIS A 766 -10.54 -20.57 14.03
CA HIS A 766 -10.90 -21.74 14.83
C HIS A 766 -10.97 -21.45 16.33
N LEU A 767 -10.14 -20.52 16.83
CA LEU A 767 -10.24 -20.04 18.21
C LEU A 767 -11.64 -19.46 18.48
N VAL A 768 -12.12 -18.59 17.60
CA VAL A 768 -13.44 -17.95 17.74
C VAL A 768 -14.56 -18.98 17.59
N GLU A 769 -14.50 -19.90 16.62
CA GLU A 769 -15.49 -20.99 16.53
C GLU A 769 -15.58 -21.80 17.82
N THR A 770 -14.43 -22.11 18.42
CA THR A 770 -14.33 -22.90 19.66
C THR A 770 -14.89 -22.12 20.86
N LEU A 771 -14.49 -20.86 21.03
CA LEU A 771 -14.95 -20.00 22.13
C LEU A 771 -16.45 -19.68 22.06
N TYR A 772 -17.05 -19.72 20.87
CA TYR A 772 -18.49 -19.56 20.70
C TYR A 772 -19.23 -20.90 20.58
N ASN A 773 -18.51 -22.03 20.58
CA ASN A 773 -19.03 -23.36 20.23
C ASN A 773 -19.97 -23.31 19.01
N THR A 774 -19.54 -22.58 17.97
CA THR A 774 -20.35 -22.26 16.81
C THR A 774 -19.50 -22.43 15.57
N LYS A 775 -19.96 -23.26 14.62
CA LYS A 775 -19.33 -23.37 13.31
C LYS A 775 -19.56 -22.10 12.50
N LEU A 776 -18.48 -21.52 12.00
CA LEU A 776 -18.45 -20.31 11.19
C LEU A 776 -17.77 -20.65 9.85
N ARG A 777 -16.68 -19.97 9.51
CA ARG A 777 -15.99 -20.06 8.21
C ARG A 777 -14.53 -20.50 8.34
N ALA A 778 -14.11 -21.10 9.46
CA ALA A 778 -12.70 -21.44 9.65
C ALA A 778 -12.19 -22.59 8.76
N GLY A 779 -13.07 -23.27 8.00
CA GLY A 779 -12.70 -24.37 7.11
C GLY A 779 -12.21 -25.62 7.86
N GLY A 780 -11.76 -26.65 7.15
CA GLY A 780 -11.11 -27.84 7.74
C GLY A 780 -12.00 -28.78 8.58
N SER A 781 -11.46 -29.96 8.91
CA SER A 781 -12.10 -30.97 9.75
C SER A 781 -11.77 -30.79 11.24
N TYR A 782 -11.72 -29.55 11.72
CA TYR A 782 -11.60 -29.32 13.16
C TYR A 782 -12.96 -29.64 13.76
N ASP A 783 -13.13 -30.76 14.45
CA ASP A 783 -14.38 -31.00 15.16
C ASP A 783 -14.44 -30.01 16.33
N LEU A 784 -15.56 -29.31 16.53
CA LEU A 784 -15.75 -28.56 17.78
C LEU A 784 -15.73 -29.63 18.87
N GLY A 785 -14.62 -29.70 19.62
CA GLY A 785 -14.26 -30.90 20.37
C GLY A 785 -15.31 -31.39 21.36
N LEU A 786 -15.02 -32.49 22.06
CA LEU A 786 -15.92 -33.05 23.08
C LEU A 786 -16.24 -32.08 24.25
N THR A 787 -15.44 -31.03 24.43
CA THR A 787 -15.58 -30.02 25.50
C THR A 787 -16.15 -28.72 24.96
N ASP A 788 -17.27 -28.28 25.55
CA ASP A 788 -17.90 -27.00 25.23
C ASP A 788 -17.23 -25.84 25.98
N HIS A 789 -16.53 -24.98 25.23
CA HIS A 789 -15.83 -23.81 25.77
C HIS A 789 -16.72 -22.56 25.89
N SER A 790 -17.94 -22.58 25.32
CA SER A 790 -18.77 -21.38 25.16
C SER A 790 -19.20 -20.70 26.46
N SER A 791 -19.25 -21.48 27.55
CA SER A 791 -19.62 -21.03 28.88
C SER A 791 -18.42 -20.60 29.75
N MET A 792 -17.18 -20.87 29.31
CA MET A 792 -15.96 -20.58 30.07
C MET A 792 -15.54 -19.09 29.97
N MET A 793 -16.04 -18.36 28.98
CA MET A 793 -15.78 -16.93 28.79
C MET A 793 -17.07 -16.11 28.69
N LEU A 794 -17.03 -14.90 29.24
CA LEU A 794 -18.14 -13.94 29.15
C LEU A 794 -18.29 -13.42 27.71
N ALA A 795 -19.46 -12.87 27.39
CA ALA A 795 -19.73 -12.29 26.06
C ALA A 795 -18.73 -11.18 25.71
N ASP A 796 -18.48 -10.27 26.65
CA ASP A 796 -17.56 -9.12 26.48
C ASP A 796 -16.10 -9.58 26.29
N GLU A 797 -15.69 -10.67 26.97
CA GLU A 797 -14.36 -11.26 26.81
C GLU A 797 -14.20 -11.89 25.43
N LYS A 798 -15.23 -12.59 24.94
CA LYS A 798 -15.26 -13.17 23.59
C LYS A 798 -15.27 -12.08 22.52
N TRP A 799 -16.02 -11.00 22.74
CA TRP A 799 -16.05 -9.85 21.84
C TRP A 799 -14.71 -9.12 21.76
N LEU A 800 -13.98 -9.00 22.88
CA LEU A 800 -12.62 -8.46 22.89
C LEU A 800 -11.67 -9.31 22.04
N ILE A 801 -11.70 -10.64 22.18
CA ILE A 801 -10.89 -11.55 21.35
C ILE A 801 -11.29 -11.42 19.87
N SER A 802 -12.59 -11.42 19.54
CA SER A 802 -13.04 -11.25 18.16
C SER A 802 -12.59 -9.92 17.56
N THR A 803 -12.65 -8.83 18.34
CA THR A 803 -12.17 -7.51 17.90
C THR A 803 -10.67 -7.51 17.68
N TRP A 804 -9.89 -8.08 18.61
CA TRP A 804 -8.43 -8.25 18.44
C TRP A 804 -8.08 -9.04 17.18
N VAL A 805 -8.78 -10.16 16.93
CA VAL A 805 -8.58 -10.92 15.69
C VAL A 805 -8.90 -10.06 14.47
N ASP A 806 -10.05 -9.39 14.45
CA ASP A 806 -10.48 -8.64 13.26
C ASP A 806 -9.60 -7.44 12.91
N VAL A 807 -8.96 -6.79 13.90
CA VAL A 807 -8.04 -5.66 13.65
C VAL A 807 -6.63 -6.12 13.28
N GLY A 808 -6.43 -7.42 13.10
CA GLY A 808 -5.20 -8.00 12.58
C GLY A 808 -4.39 -8.80 13.60
N ALA A 809 -4.91 -9.07 14.79
CA ALA A 809 -4.27 -9.91 15.81
C ALA A 809 -2.83 -9.47 16.15
N GLN A 810 -2.59 -8.16 16.23
CA GLN A 810 -1.27 -7.61 16.56
C GLN A 810 -0.84 -8.05 17.96
N TYR A 811 0.48 -8.13 18.13
CA TYR A 811 1.09 -8.27 19.44
C TYR A 811 1.04 -6.95 20.22
N THR A 812 1.35 -5.84 19.54
CA THR A 812 1.29 -4.48 20.08
C THR A 812 0.54 -3.54 19.12
N ASN A 813 -0.33 -2.71 19.68
CA ASN A 813 -1.01 -1.57 19.10
C ASN A 813 -0.74 -0.28 19.91
N GLU A 814 -0.07 -0.35 21.06
CA GLU A 814 0.36 0.83 21.84
C GLU A 814 1.89 0.96 21.83
N PRO A 815 2.46 1.75 20.90
CA PRO A 815 3.89 1.95 20.82
C PRO A 815 4.41 3.01 21.81
N TYR A 816 3.53 3.72 22.54
CA TYR A 816 3.93 4.84 23.41
C TYR A 816 3.79 4.54 24.91
N GLU A 817 4.59 5.24 25.71
CA GLU A 817 4.47 5.33 27.16
C GLU A 817 4.52 6.79 27.62
N LEU A 818 3.89 7.08 28.75
CA LEU A 818 3.83 8.43 29.29
C LEU A 818 5.07 8.71 30.15
N VAL A 819 5.96 9.59 29.68
CA VAL A 819 7.17 10.01 30.40
C VAL A 819 7.17 11.52 30.56
N GLY A 820 7.27 12.00 31.80
CA GLY A 820 7.29 13.45 32.07
C GLY A 820 6.04 14.20 31.60
N GLY A 821 4.92 13.49 31.37
CA GLY A 821 3.69 14.06 30.85
C GLY A 821 3.63 14.19 29.34
N GLN A 822 4.54 13.56 28.58
CA GLN A 822 4.50 13.44 27.12
C GLN A 822 4.50 11.95 26.73
N TYR A 823 3.74 11.56 25.70
CA TYR A 823 3.79 10.20 25.17
C TYR A 823 5.01 10.04 24.27
N VAL A 824 5.97 9.23 24.72
CA VAL A 824 7.21 8.92 24.01
C VAL A 824 7.19 7.46 23.55
N VAL A 825 7.97 7.12 22.54
CA VAL A 825 8.06 5.73 22.06
C VAL A 825 8.61 4.85 23.18
N ARG A 826 7.97 3.71 23.45
CA ARG A 826 8.37 2.78 24.51
C ARG A 826 9.82 2.37 24.37
N ASP A 827 10.61 2.58 25.41
CA ASP A 827 12.04 2.22 25.45
C ASP A 827 12.24 0.73 25.19
N ALA A 828 11.37 -0.11 25.77
CA ALA A 828 11.34 -1.56 25.56
C ALA A 828 11.16 -1.97 24.08
N ILE A 829 10.73 -1.04 23.22
CA ILE A 829 10.52 -1.28 21.79
C ILE A 829 11.66 -0.68 20.95
N VAL A 830 12.29 0.44 21.34
CA VAL A 830 13.15 1.22 20.43
C VAL A 830 14.53 1.67 20.97
N SER A 831 14.67 2.05 22.25
CA SER A 831 15.73 3.01 22.64
C SER A 831 17.14 2.45 22.88
N SER A 832 17.33 1.12 22.90
CA SER A 832 18.64 0.50 23.16
C SER A 832 19.49 0.22 21.91
N ARG A 833 19.06 0.67 20.71
CA ARG A 833 19.52 0.14 19.41
C ARG A 833 20.49 1.04 18.64
N THR A 834 21.36 1.78 19.32
CA THR A 834 22.31 2.69 18.65
C THR A 834 23.47 1.91 18.02
N VAL A 835 23.54 1.89 16.70
CA VAL A 835 24.56 1.17 15.92
C VAL A 835 25.16 2.08 14.83
N SER A 836 26.41 1.81 14.43
CA SER A 836 27.12 2.66 13.49
C SER A 836 26.56 2.55 12.06
N ARG A 837 26.05 3.66 11.53
CA ARG A 837 25.58 3.74 10.15
C ARG A 837 26.70 3.59 9.13
N SER A 838 27.89 4.14 9.40
CA SER A 838 29.01 4.03 8.46
C SER A 838 29.50 2.59 8.34
N VAL A 839 29.62 1.87 9.46
CA VAL A 839 30.00 0.44 9.45
C VAL A 839 28.93 -0.39 8.75
N PHE A 840 27.65 -0.07 8.96
CA PHE A 840 26.58 -0.74 8.22
C PHE A 840 26.75 -0.53 6.71
N ASN A 841 26.87 0.73 6.27
CA ASN A 841 26.98 1.09 4.87
C ASN A 841 28.17 0.41 4.17
N ASP A 842 29.34 0.40 4.82
CA ASP A 842 30.59 -0.07 4.22
C ASP A 842 30.76 -1.60 4.28
N THR A 843 30.14 -2.26 5.27
CA THR A 843 30.40 -3.68 5.56
C THR A 843 29.13 -4.54 5.57
N ILE A 844 28.08 -4.11 6.25
CA ILE A 844 26.88 -4.95 6.47
C ILE A 844 25.93 -4.90 5.28
N HIS A 845 25.69 -3.72 4.70
CA HIS A 845 24.78 -3.57 3.57
C HIS A 845 25.21 -4.41 2.35
N PRO A 846 26.50 -4.45 1.94
CA PRO A 846 26.95 -5.36 0.89
C PRO A 846 26.69 -6.84 1.20
N ILE A 847 26.86 -7.26 2.46
CA ILE A 847 26.57 -8.64 2.90
C ILE A 847 25.07 -8.93 2.75
N LEU A 848 24.21 -8.05 3.25
CA LEU A 848 22.76 -8.20 3.16
C LEU A 848 22.28 -8.27 1.71
N LYS A 849 22.81 -7.41 0.83
CA LYS A 849 22.50 -7.43 -0.61
C LYS A 849 22.91 -8.75 -1.28
N ASN A 850 24.11 -9.23 -0.99
CA ASN A 850 24.67 -10.37 -1.71
C ASN A 850 24.21 -11.73 -1.18
N GLU A 851 23.86 -11.83 0.10
CA GLU A 851 23.60 -13.13 0.75
C GLU A 851 22.18 -13.28 1.33
N CYS A 852 21.48 -12.18 1.63
CA CYS A 852 20.18 -12.22 2.29
C CYS A 852 19.02 -11.81 1.37
N MET A 853 19.24 -10.81 0.50
CA MET A 853 18.19 -10.15 -0.27
C MET A 853 17.33 -11.09 -1.12
N SER A 854 17.89 -12.16 -1.70
CA SER A 854 17.13 -13.10 -2.53
C SER A 854 15.96 -13.76 -1.78
N CYS A 855 16.11 -14.02 -0.48
CA CYS A 855 15.03 -14.51 0.39
C CYS A 855 14.30 -13.40 1.12
N HIS A 856 14.89 -12.20 1.18
CA HIS A 856 14.39 -11.04 1.92
C HIS A 856 13.84 -9.92 1.03
N ALA A 857 13.55 -10.18 -0.24
CA ALA A 857 12.95 -9.21 -1.15
C ALA A 857 11.46 -8.97 -0.85
N PRO A 858 10.91 -7.79 -1.22
CA PRO A 858 9.48 -7.57 -1.29
C PRO A 858 8.76 -8.68 -2.07
N GLU A 859 7.57 -9.05 -1.61
CA GLU A 859 6.75 -10.09 -2.25
C GLU A 859 5.47 -9.48 -2.79
N GLY A 860 5.30 -9.52 -4.11
CA GLY A 860 4.10 -9.04 -4.77
C GLY A 860 2.88 -9.89 -4.43
N PHE A 861 1.72 -9.26 -4.47
CA PHE A 861 0.46 -9.95 -4.76
C PHE A 861 0.51 -10.54 -6.18
N ASP A 862 0.58 -11.86 -6.31
CA ASP A 862 0.56 -12.56 -7.60
C ASP A 862 -0.89 -12.90 -7.98
N ALA A 863 -1.49 -12.07 -8.83
CA ALA A 863 -2.79 -12.37 -9.44
C ALA A 863 -2.74 -13.54 -10.44
N GLU A 864 -1.53 -13.98 -10.85
CA GLU A 864 -1.33 -15.04 -11.85
C GLU A 864 -1.34 -16.46 -11.25
N SER A 865 -1.11 -16.65 -9.95
CA SER A 865 -0.98 -17.99 -9.35
C SER A 865 -2.30 -18.67 -8.97
N SER A 866 -3.43 -17.98 -9.06
CA SER A 866 -4.76 -18.58 -8.91
C SER A 866 -5.63 -18.23 -10.09
N GLU A 867 -5.87 -19.22 -10.96
CA GLU A 867 -6.77 -19.14 -12.12
C GLU A 867 -8.25 -18.86 -11.73
N ASP A 868 -8.55 -18.67 -10.45
CA ASP A 868 -9.88 -18.42 -9.92
C ASP A 868 -9.92 -17.17 -9.00
N PRO A 869 -10.53 -16.05 -9.45
CA PRO A 869 -10.95 -14.90 -8.64
C PRO A 869 -11.65 -15.25 -7.31
N GLN A 870 -12.27 -16.44 -7.21
CA GLN A 870 -12.88 -16.97 -5.99
C GLN A 870 -11.89 -17.65 -5.03
N GLN A 871 -10.78 -18.23 -5.50
CA GLN A 871 -9.71 -18.81 -4.64
C GLN A 871 -8.97 -17.74 -3.82
N PHE A 872 -8.89 -16.49 -4.33
CA PHE A 872 -8.25 -15.36 -3.63
C PHE A 872 -8.87 -15.04 -2.25
N ALA A 873 -10.08 -15.53 -1.97
CA ALA A 873 -10.76 -15.35 -0.69
C ALA A 873 -10.50 -16.49 0.32
N ASP A 874 -10.18 -17.70 -0.17
CA ASP A 874 -10.18 -18.93 0.64
C ASP A 874 -8.77 -19.53 0.82
N GLU A 875 -7.81 -19.21 -0.04
CA GLU A 875 -6.48 -19.81 0.04
C GLU A 875 -5.59 -19.10 1.05
N ASN A 876 -5.52 -19.72 2.23
CA ASN A 876 -4.46 -19.48 3.16
C ASN A 876 -3.14 -19.88 2.52
N ASN A 877 -2.16 -18.99 2.69
CA ASN A 877 -0.75 -19.32 2.69
C ASN A 877 -0.43 -20.20 3.93
N GLU A 878 -1.19 -21.28 4.13
CA GLU A 878 -1.21 -22.18 5.29
C GLU A 878 0.16 -22.82 5.57
N GLU A 879 1.04 -22.80 4.56
CA GLU A 879 2.38 -23.39 4.61
C GLU A 879 3.50 -22.34 4.76
N HIS A 880 3.21 -21.04 4.72
CA HIS A 880 4.24 -19.99 4.65
C HIS A 880 4.09 -18.90 5.73
N GLU A 881 5.13 -18.70 6.54
CA GLU A 881 5.25 -17.48 7.35
C GLU A 881 5.70 -16.31 6.46
N PHE A 882 4.99 -15.18 6.52
CA PHE A 882 5.40 -13.96 5.81
C PHE A 882 6.77 -13.48 6.24
N ASN A 883 7.57 -13.04 5.28
CA ASN A 883 8.85 -12.43 5.61
C ASN A 883 8.65 -11.10 6.35
N ARG A 884 9.23 -11.00 7.55
CA ARG A 884 9.12 -9.81 8.42
C ARG A 884 10.38 -8.94 8.39
N PHE A 885 11.39 -9.33 7.62
CA PHE A 885 12.63 -8.60 7.39
C PHE A 885 12.79 -8.43 5.89
N ILE A 886 12.48 -7.23 5.40
CA ILE A 886 12.43 -6.94 3.95
C ILE A 886 13.58 -6.02 3.57
N LEU A 887 14.28 -6.36 2.49
CA LEU A 887 15.43 -5.69 1.92
C LEU A 887 15.17 -5.38 0.44
N THR A 888 15.42 -4.14 0.02
CA THR A 888 15.32 -3.75 -1.40
C THR A 888 16.66 -3.36 -2.00
N GLY A 889 17.66 -3.10 -1.15
CA GLY A 889 18.94 -2.55 -1.58
C GLY A 889 19.01 -1.05 -1.41
N ASN A 890 17.91 -0.38 -1.06
CA ASN A 890 17.98 0.99 -0.56
C ASN A 890 18.71 1.00 0.79
N GLN A 891 19.90 1.59 0.80
CA GLN A 891 20.79 1.59 1.96
C GLN A 891 20.16 2.22 3.21
N SER A 892 19.28 3.21 3.05
CA SER A 892 18.57 3.86 4.17
C SER A 892 17.44 3.02 4.71
N GLY A 893 16.58 2.51 3.83
CA GLY A 893 15.52 1.59 4.21
C GLY A 893 16.07 0.32 4.88
N ASP A 894 17.07 -0.30 4.27
CA ASP A 894 17.70 -1.53 4.76
C ASP A 894 18.40 -1.33 6.12
N PHE A 895 19.00 -0.16 6.36
CA PHE A 895 19.54 0.17 7.68
C PHE A 895 18.45 0.27 8.74
N ASN A 896 17.35 0.95 8.45
CA ASN A 896 16.27 1.19 9.39
C ASN A 896 15.62 -0.13 9.84
N VAL A 897 15.30 -0.99 8.88
CA VAL A 897 14.68 -2.30 9.17
C VAL A 897 15.65 -3.25 9.85
N THR A 898 16.95 -3.26 9.47
CA THR A 898 17.96 -4.07 10.16
C THR A 898 18.18 -3.61 11.60
N ARG A 899 18.24 -2.29 11.83
CA ARG A 899 18.32 -1.73 13.19
C ARG A 899 17.09 -2.08 14.01
N ALA A 900 15.90 -2.06 13.41
CA ALA A 900 14.64 -2.42 14.08
C ALA A 900 14.57 -3.90 14.48
N MET A 901 15.43 -4.76 13.94
CA MET A 901 15.58 -6.14 14.39
C MET A 901 16.43 -6.27 15.67
N ILE A 902 17.12 -5.23 16.12
CA ILE A 902 18.00 -5.32 17.29
C ILE A 902 17.18 -5.30 18.58
N ASN A 903 16.83 -6.43 19.18
CA ASN A 903 16.03 -6.45 20.41
C ASN A 903 16.82 -6.12 21.69
N ASP A 904 18.08 -6.55 21.78
CA ASP A 904 18.98 -6.27 22.90
C ASP A 904 20.40 -6.01 22.37
N LEU A 905 20.89 -4.79 22.54
CA LEU A 905 22.25 -4.41 22.13
C LEU A 905 23.29 -4.73 23.21
N CYS A 906 22.88 -4.86 24.47
CA CYS A 906 23.79 -5.15 25.59
C CYS A 906 24.12 -6.64 25.70
N ASN A 907 23.37 -7.49 25.01
CA ASN A 907 23.71 -8.89 24.79
C ASN A 907 23.75 -9.17 23.28
N PRO A 908 24.77 -8.72 22.53
CA PRO A 908 24.81 -8.87 21.06
C PRO A 908 24.58 -10.31 20.58
N MET A 909 25.14 -11.29 21.29
CA MET A 909 25.00 -12.72 20.97
C MET A 909 23.56 -13.24 21.09
N ASP A 910 22.74 -12.58 21.91
CA ASP A 910 21.34 -12.93 22.17
C ASP A 910 20.36 -12.09 21.32
N ASN A 911 20.87 -11.38 20.31
CA ASN A 911 20.05 -10.53 19.46
C ASN A 911 19.28 -11.34 18.41
N ILE A 912 18.00 -11.07 18.17
CA ILE A 912 17.18 -11.82 17.18
C ILE A 912 17.70 -11.73 15.74
N LEU A 913 18.47 -10.70 15.38
CA LEU A 913 19.14 -10.62 14.08
C LEU A 913 20.16 -11.75 13.89
N LEU A 914 20.75 -12.22 14.99
CA LEU A 914 21.68 -13.35 15.05
C LEU A 914 21.01 -14.64 15.52
N LEU A 915 19.97 -14.54 16.34
CA LEU A 915 19.33 -15.68 16.96
C LEU A 915 18.23 -16.30 16.11
N ARG A 916 17.77 -15.69 15.01
CA ARG A 916 16.81 -16.31 14.10
C ARG A 916 17.47 -17.43 13.29
N PRO A 917 17.17 -18.71 13.58
CA PRO A 917 17.58 -19.81 12.75
C PRO A 917 16.27 -20.29 12.06
N THR A 918 16.25 -21.17 11.09
CA THR A 918 16.67 -22.55 11.30
C THR A 918 16.62 -23.25 9.97
N SER A 919 17.72 -23.85 9.53
CA SER A 919 17.59 -25.26 9.19
C SER A 919 17.78 -26.04 10.49
N ASP A 920 16.91 -27.00 10.76
CA ASP A 920 17.35 -28.22 11.42
C ASP A 920 18.48 -28.86 10.58
N ASN A 921 19.08 -29.96 11.04
CA ASN A 921 20.21 -30.62 10.36
C ASN A 921 19.88 -31.16 8.93
N VAL A 922 18.73 -30.80 8.34
CA VAL A 922 18.22 -31.35 7.08
C VAL A 922 18.54 -30.46 5.87
N ALA A 923 18.82 -29.16 6.04
CA ALA A 923 19.19 -28.25 4.94
C ALA A 923 20.55 -27.54 5.17
N PRO A 924 21.69 -28.22 4.96
CA PRO A 924 23.03 -27.69 5.28
C PRO A 924 23.50 -26.47 4.46
N ASN A 925 22.69 -25.95 3.54
CA ASN A 925 23.08 -24.90 2.59
C ASN A 925 22.42 -23.53 2.85
N LEU A 926 21.61 -23.35 3.90
CA LEU A 926 21.07 -22.03 4.22
C LEU A 926 22.12 -21.22 4.99
N PRO A 927 22.35 -19.93 4.65
CA PRO A 927 23.26 -19.05 5.34
C PRO A 927 22.61 -18.55 6.64
N HIS A 928 22.03 -19.43 7.45
CA HIS A 928 21.45 -19.11 8.75
C HIS A 928 22.19 -19.89 9.84
N PRO A 929 22.26 -19.38 11.08
CA PRO A 929 22.76 -20.15 12.21
C PRO A 929 21.91 -21.43 12.36
N GLN A 930 22.53 -22.53 12.81
CA GLN A 930 21.85 -23.81 12.96
C GLN A 930 21.53 -24.04 14.44
N ILE A 931 20.38 -24.65 14.74
CA ILE A 931 20.10 -25.12 16.09
C ILE A 931 20.67 -26.54 16.22
N LEU A 932 21.62 -26.73 17.14
CA LEU A 932 22.04 -28.06 17.56
C LEU A 932 20.93 -28.66 18.44
N SER A 933 20.13 -29.58 17.92
CA SER A 933 19.17 -30.34 18.71
C SER A 933 19.81 -31.59 19.33
N ASP A 934 19.63 -31.82 20.63
CA ASP A 934 19.40 -33.18 21.12
C ASP A 934 17.90 -33.46 20.96
N ILE A 935 17.55 -34.43 20.12
CA ILE A 935 16.17 -34.68 19.67
C ILE A 935 15.24 -35.18 20.81
N ASN A 936 15.79 -35.43 22.01
CA ASN A 936 15.07 -35.99 23.15
C ASN A 936 14.82 -35.01 24.31
N ASP A 937 15.33 -33.79 24.26
CA ASP A 937 15.13 -32.80 25.34
C ASP A 937 14.52 -31.52 24.79
N VAL A 938 13.18 -31.52 24.74
CA VAL A 938 12.33 -30.42 24.28
C VAL A 938 12.48 -29.13 25.11
N ASN A 939 13.12 -29.21 26.29
CA ASN A 939 13.38 -28.06 27.16
C ASN A 939 14.79 -27.49 26.99
N SER A 940 15.68 -28.14 26.22
CA SER A 940 17.09 -27.75 26.10
C SER A 940 17.41 -26.84 24.90
N ALA A 941 16.49 -26.68 23.94
CA ALA A 941 16.70 -25.87 22.75
C ALA A 941 16.55 -24.38 23.05
N THR A 942 17.54 -23.78 23.69
CA THR A 942 17.51 -22.34 24.03
C THR A 942 18.49 -21.49 23.25
N ARG A 943 19.44 -22.06 22.47
CA ARG A 943 20.42 -21.26 21.73
C ARG A 943 20.81 -21.85 20.37
N PRO A 944 20.73 -21.07 19.27
CA PRO A 944 21.36 -21.39 18.00
C PRO A 944 22.88 -21.44 18.18
N VAL A 945 23.54 -22.36 17.47
CA VAL A 945 25.00 -22.45 17.44
C VAL A 945 25.47 -22.10 16.04
N PHE A 946 26.32 -21.08 15.92
CA PHE A 946 26.93 -20.72 14.64
C PHE A 946 27.85 -21.86 14.18
N LEU A 947 27.34 -22.74 13.31
CA LEU A 947 28.10 -23.92 12.84
C LEU A 947 29.11 -23.57 11.73
N ASN A 948 29.02 -22.38 11.13
CA ASN A 948 29.94 -21.89 10.09
C ASN A 948 30.81 -20.70 10.54
N THR A 949 31.37 -20.73 11.74
CA THR A 949 32.38 -19.74 12.20
C THR A 949 33.78 -20.15 11.77
N GLY A 950 34.07 -20.00 10.47
CA GLY A 950 35.43 -19.63 10.08
C GLY A 950 35.59 -18.13 10.32
N PRO A 951 36.77 -17.63 10.73
CA PRO A 951 37.01 -16.19 10.79
C PRO A 951 36.66 -15.53 9.45
N GLY A 952 35.72 -14.57 9.47
CA GLY A 952 35.29 -13.84 8.27
C GLY A 952 33.94 -14.25 7.68
N SER A 953 33.07 -14.91 8.46
CA SER A 953 31.68 -15.18 8.04
C SER A 953 30.78 -13.93 8.11
N SER A 954 29.68 -13.92 7.35
CA SER A 954 28.70 -12.83 7.33
C SER A 954 28.07 -12.53 8.69
N TYR A 955 27.81 -13.56 9.50
CA TYR A 955 27.31 -13.40 10.87
C TYR A 955 28.36 -12.85 11.82
N ASP A 956 29.64 -13.18 11.65
CA ASP A 956 30.72 -12.57 12.45
C ASP A 956 30.81 -11.06 12.17
N ALA A 957 30.57 -10.63 10.93
CA ALA A 957 30.53 -9.21 10.57
C ALA A 957 29.34 -8.50 11.23
N ILE A 958 28.13 -9.08 11.18
CA ILE A 958 26.94 -8.55 11.85
C ILE A 958 27.15 -8.50 13.37
N LEU A 959 27.66 -9.57 13.96
CA LEU A 959 27.98 -9.63 15.39
C LEU A 959 29.03 -8.58 15.78
N THR A 960 30.07 -8.38 14.97
CA THR A 960 31.08 -7.34 15.20
C THR A 960 30.44 -5.95 15.16
N TRP A 961 29.53 -5.70 14.22
CA TRP A 961 28.78 -4.45 14.15
C TRP A 961 27.92 -4.21 15.41
N LEU A 962 27.25 -5.25 15.92
CA LEU A 962 26.50 -5.18 17.18
C LEU A 962 27.42 -4.93 18.39
N MET A 963 28.57 -5.61 18.49
CA MET A 963 29.56 -5.39 19.55
C MET A 963 30.16 -3.97 19.53
N ILE A 964 30.36 -3.39 18.34
CA ILE A 964 30.77 -1.97 18.22
C ILE A 964 29.66 -1.07 18.79
N GLY A 965 28.40 -1.37 18.49
CA GLY A 965 27.24 -0.67 19.06
C GLY A 965 27.21 -0.77 20.58
N GLU A 966 27.30 -1.98 21.13
CA GLU A 966 27.37 -2.27 22.57
C GLU A 966 28.46 -1.43 23.26
N ALA A 967 29.70 -1.49 22.75
CA ALA A 967 30.83 -0.77 23.32
C ALA A 967 30.66 0.77 23.29
N SER A 968 29.85 1.26 22.36
CA SER A 968 29.53 2.69 22.23
C SER A 968 28.31 3.12 23.05
N ASN A 969 27.53 2.18 23.59
CA ASN A 969 26.29 2.46 24.31
C ASN A 969 26.53 2.58 25.84
N PRO A 970 26.35 3.77 26.45
CA PRO A 970 26.55 3.96 27.88
C PRO A 970 25.63 3.10 28.77
N THR A 971 24.48 2.64 28.26
CA THR A 971 23.53 1.83 29.04
C THR A 971 23.96 0.38 29.19
N CYS A 972 24.87 -0.11 28.32
CA CYS A 972 25.37 -1.49 28.36
C CYS A 972 26.60 -1.67 29.27
N LEU A 973 27.19 -0.57 29.74
CA LEU A 973 28.44 -0.56 30.51
C LEU A 973 28.24 -0.64 32.04
N ASN A 974 27.01 -0.87 32.52
CA ASN A 974 26.65 -0.91 33.94
C ASN A 974 26.28 -2.29 34.45
#